data_AF-A0A1I8IGD8-F1
#
_entry.id   AF-A0A1I8IGD8-F1
#
_cell.length_a   1.000
_cell.length_b   1.000
_cell.length_c   1.000
_cell.angle_alpha   90.00
_cell.angle_beta   90.00
_cell.angle_gamma   90.00
#
_symmetry.space_group_name_H-M   'P 1'
#
loop_
_entity.id
_entity.type
_entity.pdbx_description
1 polymer ?
#
loop_
_entity_poly.entity_id
_entity_poly.type
_entity_poly.pdbx_seq_one_letter_code
_entity_poly.pdbx_strand_id
1 'polypeptide(L)'
;CFGESDLRGTLIGPAFAGRFGHALLAIDLNSDGWDDLLVSAPCTGVGEAAGGGGGGGARIHGAVFVYINKGSSGGYLPSLADHRLEFPSCATAAPDSPESAICSAASSSELWLGWSLANLGDVDLDGYADFAIGAPLTRGGGAVLIYRGAADGRPRHSQTLINTVANGFGESLSKGADFDGSGYPDLMIGAPRHGPGAVYFYPARYVVRLAIGEGGVDPGLPLDGTSPPGILRLTVWLNFTQQNDSLFKTDSEKPTYSVDLQFFIDTAVSPNGNGRFSAQGLGPNNTLRLSSGTPQLYTLNLVYTAGVSPESDTDSPLLIEAAWWNRSPKPRSDGVRPLDSRVTLRSAPLIRGIGSQEGTRFRLSEMKWNHGCRESWCQTTVTLDCESNITRQADTGSLEILVDSRATPVEVKCRIAVSDEPAYGAYLLVSYNSEAFSLTSSLEKSASSEFRSAANYTESLLIGNPVRPDGRSVEARLLFKPFAVGPDMAQVGFDFAVITRSRISPTGSRTRASLSAGVRTAVSVTLESLFTESTVYYNQRSVGFNAFDGSAYKLSRQFPRLSVTLSSQAGAYLPVSYVVLHWPLETRPEPGEQHGKYLTYWQTLPYIAVRGSKSNNATAATEVTCDADQVAGVLNPLQLKPDSVDAFAAAGAAEAATASPRTAGSAATRIVPVSLATGIAASAGQTPGPLTDEGQPD
;
A
#
# COMPACT_ATOMS: atom_id res chain seq x y z
N CYS A 1 64.01 14.02 -41.62
CA CYS A 1 63.06 13.65 -40.55
C CYS A 1 61.77 13.00 -41.07
N PHE A 2 61.44 13.10 -42.36
CA PHE A 2 60.43 12.26 -43.01
C PHE A 2 61.06 11.54 -44.21
N GLY A 3 62.09 10.72 -43.96
CA GLY A 3 62.73 9.89 -44.98
C GLY A 3 61.92 8.62 -45.15
N GLU A 4 61.45 8.36 -46.39
CA GLU A 4 60.33 7.49 -46.76
C GLU A 4 58.97 8.04 -46.32
N SER A 5 58.50 9.05 -47.07
CA SER A 5 57.17 9.66 -46.99
C SER A 5 56.07 8.74 -47.52
N ASP A 6 56.03 7.49 -47.05
CA ASP A 6 54.97 6.57 -47.42
C ASP A 6 53.73 6.88 -46.59
N LEU A 7 52.65 7.27 -47.27
CA LEU A 7 51.32 7.38 -46.67
C LEU A 7 50.96 6.04 -46.01
N ARG A 8 50.94 6.01 -44.66
CA ARG A 8 50.68 4.79 -43.88
C ARG A 8 49.20 4.51 -43.62
N GLY A 9 48.32 5.49 -43.83
CA GLY A 9 46.88 5.35 -43.60
C GLY A 9 46.08 6.58 -44.05
N THR A 10 44.78 6.39 -44.29
CA THR A 10 43.84 7.47 -44.64
C THR A 10 42.55 7.26 -43.88
N LEU A 11 42.09 8.30 -43.17
CA LEU A 11 40.78 8.34 -42.54
C LEU A 11 39.81 9.08 -43.46
N ILE A 12 38.65 8.48 -43.71
CA ILE A 12 37.62 9.05 -44.58
C ILE A 12 36.41 9.42 -43.72
N GLY A 13 35.99 10.68 -43.82
CA GLY A 13 34.84 11.19 -43.09
C GLY A 13 33.52 10.56 -43.54
N PRO A 14 32.53 10.42 -42.64
CA PRO A 14 31.30 9.69 -42.93
C PRO A 14 30.28 10.46 -43.78
N ALA A 15 30.47 11.76 -44.03
CA ALA A 15 29.49 12.60 -44.71
C ALA A 15 30.11 13.54 -45.75
N PHE A 16 29.49 13.63 -46.92
CA PHE A 16 29.82 14.62 -47.94
C PHE A 16 29.58 16.04 -47.39
N ALA A 17 30.51 16.97 -47.68
CA ALA A 17 30.50 18.35 -47.17
C ALA A 17 30.55 18.52 -45.64
N GLY A 18 30.73 17.44 -44.85
CA GLY A 18 30.83 17.51 -43.39
C GLY A 18 32.09 18.19 -42.86
N ARG A 19 33.08 18.46 -43.74
CA ARG A 19 34.41 19.01 -43.43
C ARG A 19 35.19 18.17 -42.41
N PHE A 20 35.13 16.84 -42.54
CA PHE A 20 35.94 15.94 -41.73
C PHE A 20 37.44 16.26 -41.92
N GLY A 21 38.17 16.44 -40.82
CA GLY A 21 39.56 16.91 -40.83
C GLY A 21 39.71 18.43 -40.73
N HIS A 22 38.65 19.16 -40.39
CA HIS A 22 38.71 20.63 -40.25
C HIS A 22 39.68 21.07 -39.15
N ALA A 23 39.61 20.41 -38.00
CA ALA A 23 40.56 20.52 -36.91
C ALA A 23 40.99 19.12 -36.46
N LEU A 24 42.25 19.03 -36.04
CA LEU A 24 42.87 17.80 -35.54
C LEU A 24 43.46 18.07 -34.15
N LEU A 25 43.34 17.10 -33.25
CA LEU A 25 44.02 17.15 -31.96
C LEU A 25 44.62 15.79 -31.61
N ALA A 26 45.90 15.78 -31.26
CA ALA A 26 46.59 14.64 -30.66
C ALA A 26 46.71 14.87 -29.16
N ILE A 27 46.21 13.94 -28.36
CA ILE A 27 46.18 14.03 -26.89
C ILE A 27 46.01 12.63 -26.28
N ASP A 28 46.81 12.29 -25.28
CA ASP A 28 46.65 11.06 -24.50
C ASP A 28 45.50 11.20 -23.48
N LEU A 29 44.30 10.71 -23.82
CA LEU A 29 43.08 10.89 -23.02
C LEU A 29 42.96 9.89 -21.86
N ASN A 30 43.62 8.74 -21.99
CA ASN A 30 43.58 7.64 -21.02
C ASN A 30 44.88 7.47 -20.22
N SER A 31 45.87 8.33 -20.47
CA SER A 31 47.17 8.36 -19.80
C SER A 31 47.92 7.03 -19.94
N ASP A 32 47.82 6.40 -21.11
CA ASP A 32 48.52 5.15 -21.43
C ASP A 32 49.89 5.35 -22.11
N GLY A 33 50.27 6.62 -22.33
CA GLY A 33 51.52 7.02 -22.95
C GLY A 33 51.46 7.15 -24.47
N TRP A 34 50.29 6.95 -25.09
CA TRP A 34 50.08 7.12 -26.52
C TRP A 34 49.08 8.24 -26.79
N ASP A 35 49.41 9.14 -27.73
CA ASP A 35 48.44 10.16 -28.16
C ASP A 35 47.27 9.51 -28.91
N ASP A 36 46.05 9.86 -28.50
CA ASP A 36 44.81 9.60 -29.21
C ASP A 36 44.53 10.70 -30.24
N LEU A 37 43.78 10.38 -31.29
CA LEU A 37 43.44 11.35 -32.34
C LEU A 37 41.98 11.78 -32.26
N LEU A 38 41.75 13.10 -32.26
CA LEU A 38 40.45 13.70 -32.47
C LEU A 38 40.41 14.37 -33.85
N VAL A 39 39.34 14.11 -34.60
CA VAL A 39 39.10 14.66 -35.93
C VAL A 39 37.73 15.31 -35.97
N SER A 40 37.67 16.61 -36.25
CA SER A 40 36.39 17.32 -36.30
C SER A 40 35.75 17.34 -37.68
N ALA A 41 34.42 17.46 -37.70
CA ALA A 41 33.59 17.61 -38.89
C ALA A 41 32.44 18.60 -38.60
N PRO A 42 32.72 19.91 -38.50
CA PRO A 42 31.79 20.91 -38.00
C PRO A 42 30.56 21.16 -38.87
N CYS A 43 30.59 20.74 -40.15
CA CYS A 43 29.44 20.89 -41.05
C CYS A 43 28.59 19.62 -41.16
N THR A 44 28.81 18.64 -40.28
CA THR A 44 28.00 17.42 -40.24
C THR A 44 26.62 17.73 -39.66
N GLY A 45 25.57 17.40 -40.40
CA GLY A 45 24.19 17.47 -39.93
C GLY A 45 23.83 16.27 -39.04
N VAL A 46 22.92 16.49 -38.08
CA VAL A 46 22.27 15.40 -37.33
C VAL A 46 20.94 15.12 -38.04
N GLY A 47 20.70 13.86 -38.40
CA GLY A 47 19.47 13.46 -39.06
C GLY A 47 18.29 13.44 -38.08
N GLU A 48 17.36 14.38 -38.21
CA GLU A 48 15.94 14.03 -38.06
C GLU A 48 15.51 13.43 -39.40
N ALA A 49 15.31 12.11 -39.41
CA ALA A 49 14.72 11.46 -40.56
C ALA A 49 13.35 12.10 -40.83
N ALA A 50 13.16 12.51 -42.09
CA ALA A 50 11.92 13.03 -42.63
C ALA A 50 10.73 12.10 -42.27
N GLY A 51 9.95 12.51 -41.29
CA GLY A 51 8.64 11.97 -40.98
C GLY A 51 7.59 13.07 -41.12
N GLY A 52 7.15 13.34 -42.35
CA GLY A 52 5.90 14.04 -42.64
C GLY A 52 5.92 15.56 -42.59
N GLY A 53 6.07 16.18 -43.77
CA GLY A 53 5.39 17.43 -44.13
C GLY A 53 5.72 18.70 -43.34
N GLY A 54 6.81 19.38 -43.73
CA GLY A 54 6.99 20.81 -43.47
C GLY A 54 8.44 21.26 -43.25
N GLY A 55 9.12 21.71 -44.32
CA GLY A 55 10.16 22.75 -44.30
C GLY A 55 11.38 22.68 -43.35
N GLY A 56 11.63 21.61 -42.60
CA GLY A 56 12.77 21.49 -41.69
C GLY A 56 13.98 20.85 -42.37
N GLY A 57 14.93 21.66 -42.87
CA GLY A 57 16.22 21.15 -43.34
C GLY A 57 17.04 20.53 -42.20
N ALA A 58 17.86 19.52 -42.50
CA ALA A 58 18.79 18.94 -41.54
C ALA A 58 19.64 20.05 -40.89
N ARG A 59 19.55 20.21 -39.57
CA ARG A 59 20.29 21.25 -38.86
C ARG A 59 21.75 20.81 -38.68
N ILE A 60 22.67 21.68 -39.07
CA ILE A 60 24.11 21.48 -38.90
C ILE A 60 24.45 21.81 -37.45
N HIS A 61 24.82 20.77 -36.69
CA HIS A 61 25.31 20.90 -35.32
C HIS A 61 26.80 20.57 -35.18
N GLY A 62 27.40 19.88 -36.17
CA GLY A 62 28.80 19.46 -36.13
C GLY A 62 29.06 18.24 -35.26
N ALA A 63 30.21 17.60 -35.45
CA ALA A 63 30.63 16.42 -34.69
C ALA A 63 32.16 16.35 -34.56
N VAL A 64 32.64 15.63 -33.54
CA VAL A 64 34.05 15.29 -33.36
C VAL A 64 34.20 13.78 -33.19
N PHE A 65 35.12 13.19 -33.93
CA PHE A 65 35.41 11.75 -33.93
C PHE A 65 36.68 11.49 -33.14
N VAL A 66 36.63 10.55 -32.20
CA VAL A 66 37.74 10.21 -31.30
C VAL A 66 38.21 8.80 -31.63
N TYR A 67 39.51 8.68 -31.86
CA TYR A 67 40.21 7.44 -32.20
C TYR A 67 41.23 7.16 -31.09
N ILE A 68 40.95 6.16 -30.28
CA ILE A 68 41.80 5.78 -29.15
C ILE A 68 42.93 4.90 -29.65
N ASN A 69 44.16 5.33 -29.39
CA ASN A 69 45.34 4.57 -29.75
C ASN A 69 45.45 3.35 -28.84
N LYS A 70 45.87 2.21 -29.39
CA LYS A 70 46.03 0.95 -28.64
C LYS A 70 47.49 0.54 -28.48
N GLY A 71 48.44 1.35 -28.95
CA GLY A 71 49.89 1.18 -28.74
C GLY A 71 50.52 -0.09 -29.33
N SER A 72 49.76 -0.96 -30.03
CA SER A 72 50.27 -2.21 -30.58
C SER A 72 51.10 -1.97 -31.85
N SER A 73 52.27 -2.62 -31.94
CA SER A 73 53.18 -2.55 -33.08
C SER A 73 52.50 -2.99 -34.38
N GLY A 74 52.01 -2.02 -35.16
CA GLY A 74 51.42 -2.23 -36.49
C GLY A 74 50.05 -1.59 -36.75
N GLY A 75 49.34 -1.11 -35.72
CA GLY A 75 48.03 -0.45 -35.87
C GLY A 75 48.13 1.03 -35.50
N TYR A 76 48.23 1.92 -36.49
CA TYR A 76 48.47 3.35 -36.24
C TYR A 76 47.22 4.07 -35.69
N LEU A 77 46.00 3.71 -36.14
CA LEU A 77 44.68 4.12 -35.62
C LEU A 77 43.60 3.17 -36.18
N PRO A 78 42.47 2.92 -35.50
CA PRO A 78 41.37 2.13 -36.05
C PRO A 78 40.71 2.83 -37.26
N SER A 79 40.15 2.05 -38.19
CA SER A 79 39.44 2.58 -39.38
C SER A 79 38.08 3.23 -39.05
N LEU A 80 37.59 3.03 -37.83
CA LEU A 80 36.36 3.59 -37.29
C LEU A 80 36.70 4.33 -36.00
N ALA A 81 36.03 5.45 -35.77
CA ALA A 81 36.15 6.18 -34.52
C ALA A 81 35.55 5.37 -33.36
N ASP A 82 36.24 5.30 -32.24
CA ASP A 82 35.74 4.69 -30.99
C ASP A 82 34.57 5.50 -30.44
N HIS A 83 34.63 6.83 -30.57
CA HIS A 83 33.57 7.73 -30.10
C HIS A 83 33.24 8.83 -31.12
N ARG A 84 31.96 9.23 -31.12
CA ARG A 84 31.45 10.38 -31.86
C ARG A 84 30.81 11.33 -30.85
N LEU A 85 31.41 12.51 -30.70
CA LEU A 85 30.94 13.56 -29.82
C LEU A 85 30.06 14.52 -30.61
N GLU A 86 28.88 14.76 -30.07
CA GLU A 86 27.89 15.67 -30.64
C GLU A 86 27.37 16.61 -29.55
N PHE A 87 26.74 17.69 -29.99
CA PHE A 87 26.13 18.62 -29.05
C PHE A 87 24.93 17.94 -28.35
N PRO A 88 24.76 18.10 -27.02
CA PRO A 88 23.60 17.53 -26.31
C PRO A 88 22.29 17.93 -27.00
N SER A 89 21.40 16.97 -27.25
CA SER A 89 20.17 17.24 -27.99
C SER A 89 19.37 18.35 -27.32
N CYS A 90 18.96 19.34 -28.12
CA CYS A 90 18.12 20.45 -27.67
C CYS A 90 16.76 20.00 -27.13
N ALA A 91 16.29 18.80 -27.52
CA ALA A 91 15.05 18.23 -26.99
C ALA A 91 15.19 17.75 -25.54
N THR A 92 16.42 17.49 -25.07
CA THR A 92 16.71 16.95 -23.72
C THR A 92 17.35 17.97 -22.78
N ALA A 93 17.57 19.20 -23.24
CA ALA A 93 18.13 20.26 -22.40
C ALA A 93 17.16 20.63 -21.28
N ALA A 94 17.64 20.69 -20.04
CA ALA A 94 16.81 21.13 -18.91
C ALA A 94 16.39 22.60 -19.10
N PRO A 95 15.17 22.99 -18.65
CA PRO A 95 14.77 24.40 -18.63
C PRO A 95 15.81 25.24 -17.89
N ASP A 96 16.13 26.43 -18.43
CA ASP A 96 17.14 27.36 -17.89
C ASP A 96 18.58 26.83 -17.78
N SER A 97 18.89 25.68 -18.41
CA SER A 97 20.27 25.21 -18.56
C SER A 97 21.06 26.09 -19.55
N PRO A 98 22.41 26.13 -19.45
CA PRO A 98 23.25 26.73 -20.48
C PRO A 98 22.91 26.16 -21.87
N GLU A 99 22.75 24.83 -21.98
CA GLU A 99 22.39 24.13 -23.20
C GLU A 99 21.08 24.65 -23.81
N SER A 100 20.06 24.96 -22.99
CA SER A 100 18.79 25.57 -23.45
C SER A 100 19.00 26.95 -24.09
N ALA A 101 19.91 27.77 -23.56
CA ALA A 101 20.19 29.09 -24.08
C ALA A 101 20.82 29.05 -25.48
N ILE A 102 21.80 28.16 -25.69
CA ILE A 102 22.42 27.99 -27.00
C ILE A 102 21.51 27.28 -28.00
N CYS A 103 20.68 26.33 -27.55
CA CYS A 103 19.66 25.69 -28.37
C CYS A 103 18.60 26.68 -28.88
N SER A 104 18.22 27.65 -28.04
CA SER A 104 17.33 28.74 -28.45
C SER A 104 17.98 29.61 -29.52
N ALA A 105 19.26 29.94 -29.39
CA ALA A 105 20.01 30.70 -30.40
C ALA A 105 20.21 29.92 -31.71
N ALA A 106 20.50 28.61 -31.62
CA ALA A 106 20.64 27.69 -32.74
C ALA A 106 19.32 27.40 -33.48
N SER A 107 18.18 27.94 -33.02
CA SER A 107 16.92 27.86 -33.76
C SER A 107 16.93 28.70 -35.06
N SER A 108 17.83 29.68 -35.15
CA SER A 108 17.97 30.63 -36.27
C SER A 108 19.38 30.70 -36.88
N SER A 109 20.29 29.84 -36.39
CA SER A 109 21.71 29.77 -36.74
C SER A 109 22.19 28.32 -36.71
N GLU A 110 23.17 27.98 -37.53
CA GLU A 110 23.84 26.69 -37.44
C GLU A 110 24.87 26.71 -36.30
N LEU A 111 25.06 25.56 -35.65
CA LEU A 111 26.09 25.34 -34.64
C LEU A 111 27.21 24.52 -35.27
N TRP A 112 28.44 25.03 -35.24
CA TRP A 112 29.58 24.37 -35.89
C TRP A 112 30.47 23.70 -34.85
N LEU A 113 29.94 22.71 -34.11
CA LEU A 113 30.73 21.96 -33.12
C LEU A 113 31.94 21.31 -33.77
N GLY A 114 33.12 21.53 -33.19
CA GLY A 114 34.38 21.03 -33.74
C GLY A 114 35.04 22.01 -34.70
N TRP A 115 34.60 23.26 -34.74
CA TRP A 115 35.30 24.31 -35.49
C TRP A 115 36.74 24.49 -34.99
N SER A 116 36.94 24.42 -33.69
CA SER A 116 38.25 24.44 -33.06
C SER A 116 38.36 23.32 -32.02
N LEU A 117 39.57 22.81 -31.85
CA LEU A 117 39.93 21.82 -30.83
C LEU A 117 41.13 22.34 -30.06
N ALA A 118 41.15 22.16 -28.74
CA ALA A 118 42.29 22.53 -27.91
C ALA A 118 42.55 21.47 -26.84
N ASN A 119 43.81 21.07 -26.69
CA ASN A 119 44.30 20.32 -25.54
C ASN A 119 44.41 21.28 -24.37
N LEU A 120 43.66 21.00 -23.30
CA LEU A 120 43.66 21.82 -22.09
C LEU A 120 44.68 21.36 -21.06
N GLY A 121 45.35 20.24 -21.28
CA GLY A 121 46.05 19.52 -20.21
C GLY A 121 45.03 19.00 -19.19
N ASP A 122 45.49 18.67 -18.01
CA ASP A 122 44.63 18.18 -16.92
C ASP A 122 44.06 19.38 -16.14
N VAL A 123 42.84 19.83 -16.50
CA VAL A 123 42.22 21.06 -15.95
C VAL A 123 41.64 20.82 -14.57
N ASP A 124 41.21 19.61 -14.24
CA ASP A 124 40.73 19.29 -12.90
C ASP A 124 41.75 18.54 -12.02
N LEU A 125 42.97 18.35 -12.54
CA LEU A 125 44.12 17.69 -11.93
C LEU A 125 43.84 16.23 -11.51
N ASP A 126 42.94 15.54 -12.21
CA ASP A 126 42.52 14.18 -11.88
C ASP A 126 43.43 13.07 -12.42
N GLY A 127 44.45 13.45 -13.19
CA GLY A 127 45.47 12.58 -13.77
C GLY A 127 45.30 12.33 -15.26
N TYR A 128 44.20 12.77 -15.88
CA TYR A 128 43.92 12.57 -17.30
C TYR A 128 43.87 13.91 -18.05
N ALA A 129 44.27 13.92 -19.32
CA ALA A 129 44.25 15.15 -20.10
C ALA A 129 42.82 15.47 -20.58
N ASP A 130 42.47 16.75 -20.50
CA ASP A 130 41.19 17.31 -20.91
C ASP A 130 41.31 18.08 -22.22
N PHE A 131 40.18 18.31 -22.88
CA PHE A 131 40.13 19.08 -24.12
C PHE A 131 38.87 19.93 -24.24
N ALA A 132 38.96 20.98 -25.05
CA ALA A 132 37.86 21.85 -25.42
C ALA A 132 37.48 21.70 -26.90
N ILE A 133 36.18 21.78 -27.16
CA ILE A 133 35.61 21.82 -28.51
C ILE A 133 34.89 23.14 -28.70
N GLY A 134 35.34 23.94 -29.67
CA GLY A 134 34.67 25.17 -30.06
C GLY A 134 33.46 24.90 -30.95
N ALA A 135 32.38 25.60 -30.68
CA ALA A 135 31.12 25.55 -31.41
C ALA A 135 30.60 26.98 -31.66
N PRO A 136 31.28 27.79 -32.50
CA PRO A 136 30.78 29.11 -32.86
C PRO A 136 29.46 28.96 -33.63
N LEU A 137 28.51 29.86 -33.35
CA LEU A 137 27.29 29.98 -34.14
C LEU A 137 27.60 30.73 -35.44
N THR A 138 26.92 30.36 -36.52
CA THR A 138 27.05 31.06 -37.80
C THR A 138 26.51 32.47 -37.78
N ARG A 139 25.55 32.75 -36.88
CA ARG A 139 24.92 34.06 -36.71
C ARG A 139 24.77 34.43 -35.23
N GLY A 140 25.80 35.05 -34.67
CA GLY A 140 25.77 35.65 -33.33
C GLY A 140 26.03 34.66 -32.20
N GLY A 141 26.92 35.01 -31.28
CA GLY A 141 27.30 34.16 -30.16
C GLY A 141 28.17 32.94 -30.51
N GLY A 142 28.20 31.99 -29.59
CA GLY A 142 28.86 30.69 -29.70
C GLY A 142 28.99 29.95 -28.38
N ALA A 143 29.54 28.74 -28.42
CA ALA A 143 29.79 27.91 -27.25
C ALA A 143 31.16 27.23 -27.30
N VAL A 144 31.63 26.78 -26.14
CA VAL A 144 32.80 25.91 -25.98
C VAL A 144 32.43 24.79 -25.01
N LEU A 145 32.61 23.55 -25.42
CA LEU A 145 32.33 22.38 -24.62
C LEU A 145 33.65 21.82 -24.08
N ILE A 146 33.70 21.54 -22.79
CA ILE A 146 34.84 20.93 -22.12
C ILE A 146 34.54 19.45 -21.90
N TYR A 147 35.48 18.62 -22.30
CA TYR A 147 35.45 17.17 -22.12
C TYR A 147 36.66 16.74 -21.31
N ARG A 148 36.43 15.85 -20.36
CA ARG A 148 37.49 15.24 -19.55
C ARG A 148 37.94 13.92 -20.10
N GLY A 149 39.23 13.66 -19.93
CA GLY A 149 39.84 12.35 -20.10
C GLY A 149 39.38 11.36 -19.03
N ALA A 150 39.70 10.08 -19.23
CA ALA A 150 39.39 9.02 -18.27
C ALA A 150 40.19 7.76 -18.59
N ALA A 151 40.42 6.92 -17.58
CA ALA A 151 41.13 5.64 -17.71
C ALA A 151 40.57 4.72 -18.82
N ASP A 152 39.27 4.78 -19.09
CA ASP A 152 38.62 3.98 -20.12
C ASP A 152 38.73 4.58 -21.53
N GLY A 153 39.42 5.71 -21.69
CA GLY A 153 39.57 6.46 -22.94
C GLY A 153 38.30 7.13 -23.42
N ARG A 154 37.19 7.03 -22.67
CA ARG A 154 35.90 7.59 -23.07
C ARG A 154 35.78 9.05 -22.59
N PRO A 155 35.68 10.04 -23.49
CA PRO A 155 35.52 11.43 -23.11
C PRO A 155 34.23 11.68 -22.32
N ARG A 156 34.32 12.48 -21.26
CA ARG A 156 33.18 12.83 -20.40
C ARG A 156 32.90 14.32 -20.49
N HIS A 157 31.76 14.71 -21.07
CA HIS A 157 31.31 16.11 -21.04
C HIS A 157 31.24 16.61 -19.59
N SER A 158 31.87 17.74 -19.30
CA SER A 158 31.98 18.30 -17.95
C SER A 158 31.32 19.67 -17.83
N GLN A 159 31.48 20.53 -18.84
CA GLN A 159 31.01 21.91 -18.80
C GLN A 159 30.73 22.45 -20.21
N THR A 160 29.75 23.35 -20.32
CA THR A 160 29.49 24.16 -21.51
C THR A 160 29.65 25.64 -21.16
N LEU A 161 30.56 26.33 -21.85
CA LEU A 161 30.74 27.79 -21.77
C LEU A 161 29.98 28.43 -22.93
N ILE A 162 29.05 29.34 -22.64
CA ILE A 162 28.22 29.98 -23.67
C ILE A 162 28.31 31.49 -23.57
N ASN A 163 28.40 32.12 -24.74
CA ASN A 163 28.21 33.54 -24.88
C ASN A 163 27.31 33.79 -26.09
N THR A 164 26.05 34.16 -25.84
CA THR A 164 25.03 34.32 -26.89
C THR A 164 25.19 35.62 -27.69
N VAL A 165 26.00 36.57 -27.22
CA VAL A 165 26.19 37.89 -27.87
C VAL A 165 27.56 38.03 -28.54
N ALA A 166 28.58 37.29 -28.08
CA ALA A 166 29.92 37.32 -28.66
C ALA A 166 29.99 36.50 -29.95
N ASN A 167 29.74 37.15 -31.08
CA ASN A 167 29.80 36.50 -32.39
C ASN A 167 31.15 35.84 -32.67
N GLY A 168 31.14 34.55 -33.00
CA GLY A 168 32.35 33.75 -33.20
C GLY A 168 32.99 33.26 -31.91
N PHE A 169 32.32 33.33 -30.75
CA PHE A 169 32.84 32.76 -29.52
C PHE A 169 33.11 31.25 -29.68
N GLY A 170 34.35 30.83 -29.40
CA GLY A 170 34.80 29.46 -29.61
C GLY A 170 35.36 29.19 -31.01
N GLU A 171 35.49 30.21 -31.87
CA GLU A 171 36.08 30.07 -33.20
C GLU A 171 37.60 29.80 -33.14
N SER A 172 38.27 30.26 -32.09
CA SER A 172 39.65 29.89 -31.78
C SER A 172 39.80 29.65 -30.28
N LEU A 173 40.67 28.71 -29.92
CA LEU A 173 40.95 28.31 -28.55
C LEU A 173 42.46 28.28 -28.35
N SER A 174 42.94 28.71 -27.19
CA SER A 174 44.33 28.47 -26.80
C SER A 174 44.52 27.02 -26.37
N LYS A 175 45.77 26.54 -26.40
CA LYS A 175 46.18 25.42 -25.55
C LYS A 175 45.92 25.79 -24.08
N GLY A 176 45.59 24.80 -23.26
CA GLY A 176 45.58 24.96 -21.82
C GLY A 176 46.95 25.34 -21.30
N ALA A 177 46.99 26.41 -20.52
CA ALA A 177 48.17 26.90 -19.85
C ALA A 177 47.77 27.68 -18.61
N ASP A 178 48.57 27.61 -17.57
CA ASP A 178 48.36 28.38 -16.35
C ASP A 178 48.75 29.84 -16.59
N PHE A 179 47.77 30.68 -16.90
CA PHE A 179 47.99 32.09 -17.24
C PHE A 179 47.96 32.99 -16.00
N ASP A 180 47.37 32.53 -14.89
CA ASP A 180 47.28 33.27 -13.62
C ASP A 180 48.22 32.75 -12.51
N GLY A 181 48.95 31.69 -12.79
CA GLY A 181 49.87 31.02 -11.90
C GLY A 181 49.18 30.32 -10.71
N SER A 182 47.96 29.82 -10.92
CA SER A 182 47.20 29.02 -9.95
C SER A 182 47.67 27.57 -9.85
N GLY A 183 48.49 27.11 -10.79
CA GLY A 183 48.89 25.71 -10.96
C GLY A 183 47.86 24.87 -11.72
N TYR A 184 46.75 25.47 -12.16
CA TYR A 184 45.73 24.83 -12.98
C TYR A 184 45.79 25.39 -14.41
N PRO A 185 45.64 24.55 -15.44
CA PRO A 185 45.54 25.04 -16.82
C PRO A 185 44.27 25.89 -17.03
N ASP A 186 44.43 27.09 -17.57
CA ASP A 186 43.34 27.99 -17.94
C ASP A 186 43.06 27.98 -19.45
N LEU A 187 41.95 28.61 -19.85
CA LEU A 187 41.51 28.67 -21.25
C LEU A 187 41.30 30.10 -21.75
N MET A 188 41.84 30.41 -22.93
CA MET A 188 41.51 31.61 -23.70
C MET A 188 40.58 31.24 -24.87
N ILE A 189 39.50 32.00 -25.03
CA ILE A 189 38.49 31.78 -26.07
C ILE A 189 38.38 33.01 -26.97
N GLY A 190 38.64 32.83 -28.26
CA GLY A 190 38.51 33.89 -29.24
C GLY A 190 37.07 34.04 -29.76
N ALA A 191 36.69 35.28 -30.05
CA ALA A 191 35.49 35.69 -30.76
C ALA A 191 35.85 36.76 -31.81
N PRO A 192 36.52 36.36 -32.91
CA PRO A 192 37.09 37.32 -33.86
C PRO A 192 36.02 38.09 -34.66
N ARG A 193 34.77 37.60 -34.68
CA ARG A 193 33.64 38.28 -35.33
C ARG A 193 32.84 39.20 -34.40
N HIS A 194 33.24 39.34 -33.14
CA HIS A 194 32.58 40.22 -32.18
C HIS A 194 33.20 41.62 -32.18
N GLY A 195 32.55 42.59 -32.82
CA GLY A 195 33.07 43.96 -32.94
C GLY A 195 34.43 43.98 -33.66
N PRO A 196 35.49 44.59 -33.09
CA PRO A 196 36.85 44.52 -33.64
C PRO A 196 37.55 43.17 -33.40
N GLY A 197 36.88 42.22 -32.75
CA GLY A 197 37.43 40.97 -32.24
C GLY A 197 37.62 41.00 -30.72
N ALA A 198 37.34 39.90 -30.04
CA ALA A 198 37.52 39.75 -28.60
C ALA A 198 38.20 38.43 -28.23
N VAL A 199 38.87 38.41 -27.08
CA VAL A 199 39.42 37.21 -26.43
C VAL A 199 38.96 37.19 -24.98
N TYR A 200 38.44 36.05 -24.54
CA TYR A 200 37.90 35.85 -23.20
C TYR A 200 38.80 34.91 -22.41
N PHE A 201 39.15 35.31 -21.18
CA PHE A 201 39.92 34.51 -20.25
C PHE A 201 39.00 33.75 -19.29
N TYR A 202 39.16 32.43 -19.23
CA TYR A 202 38.44 31.54 -18.32
C TYR A 202 39.44 30.83 -17.40
N PRO A 203 39.67 31.35 -16.18
CA PRO A 203 40.52 30.69 -15.22
C PRO A 203 39.88 29.43 -14.66
N ALA A 204 40.68 28.38 -14.45
CA ALA A 204 40.25 27.18 -13.76
C ALA A 204 40.01 27.46 -12.26
N ARG A 205 39.17 26.62 -11.63
CA ARG A 205 38.86 26.73 -10.20
C ARG A 205 39.55 25.59 -9.46
N TYR A 206 40.08 25.87 -8.28
CA TYR A 206 40.58 24.83 -7.39
C TYR A 206 39.49 23.79 -7.10
N VAL A 207 39.88 22.51 -7.13
CA VAL A 207 38.98 21.39 -6.85
C VAL A 207 39.23 20.87 -5.44
N VAL A 208 38.19 20.89 -4.61
CA VAL A 208 38.18 20.31 -3.26
C VAL A 208 37.27 19.09 -3.27
N ARG A 209 37.78 17.93 -2.87
CA ARG A 209 36.97 16.72 -2.72
C ARG A 209 36.42 16.64 -1.30
N LEU A 210 35.14 16.31 -1.20
CA LEU A 210 34.43 16.12 0.06
C LEU A 210 34.00 14.67 0.21
N ALA A 211 34.53 13.99 1.22
CA ALA A 211 34.03 12.71 1.68
C ALA A 211 33.37 12.87 3.05
N ILE A 212 32.20 12.25 3.22
CA ILE A 212 31.41 12.29 4.45
C ILE A 212 31.09 10.85 4.79
N GLY A 213 31.25 10.47 6.05
CA GLY A 213 30.86 9.14 6.49
C GLY A 213 30.64 9.04 7.99
N GLU A 214 30.15 7.87 8.39
CA GLU A 214 29.97 7.50 9.79
C GLU A 214 31.32 7.12 10.43
N GLY A 215 31.59 7.72 11.59
CA GLY A 215 32.76 7.46 12.44
C GLY A 215 32.45 6.64 13.68
N GLY A 216 31.20 6.19 13.83
CA GLY A 216 30.74 5.35 14.94
C GLY A 216 29.61 5.99 15.75
N VAL A 217 29.01 5.17 16.60
CA VAL A 217 27.83 5.53 17.40
C VAL A 217 28.07 5.14 18.85
N ASP A 218 27.87 6.08 19.77
CA ASP A 218 28.03 5.85 21.21
C ASP A 218 26.95 6.56 22.06
N PRO A 219 26.27 5.87 22.98
CA PRO A 219 26.22 4.40 23.10
C PRO A 219 25.60 3.77 21.84
N GLY A 220 25.61 2.45 21.71
CA GLY A 220 24.78 1.78 20.71
C GLY A 220 23.29 2.14 20.89
N LEU A 221 22.46 1.84 19.89
CA LEU A 221 21.02 2.10 20.00
C LEU A 221 20.43 1.51 21.30
N PRO A 222 19.50 2.23 21.95
CA PRO A 222 18.82 1.73 23.14
C PRO A 222 18.14 0.38 22.87
N LEU A 223 18.00 -0.45 23.92
CA LEU A 223 17.53 -1.84 23.80
C LEU A 223 16.11 -1.99 23.22
N ASP A 224 15.32 -0.91 23.28
CA ASP A 224 13.98 -0.72 22.71
C ASP A 224 13.39 0.61 23.26
N GLY A 225 12.16 0.93 22.86
CA GLY A 225 11.40 2.10 23.34
C GLY A 225 11.13 2.14 24.86
N THR A 226 11.59 1.15 25.64
CA THR A 226 11.50 1.15 27.12
C THR A 226 12.72 1.78 27.81
N SER A 227 13.76 2.13 27.04
CA SER A 227 14.93 2.84 27.57
C SER A 227 14.54 4.25 28.01
N PRO A 228 15.09 4.77 29.13
CA PRO A 228 14.85 6.15 29.55
C PRO A 228 15.30 7.13 28.45
N PRO A 229 14.74 8.36 28.42
CA PRO A 229 15.14 9.37 27.45
C PRO A 229 16.65 9.57 27.51
N GLY A 230 17.27 9.72 26.35
CA GLY A 230 18.72 9.74 26.26
C GLY A 230 19.24 10.44 25.02
N ILE A 231 20.56 10.42 24.90
CA ILE A 231 21.30 11.02 23.80
C ILE A 231 22.16 9.94 23.17
N LEU A 232 21.91 9.70 21.89
CA LEU A 232 22.75 8.91 21.01
C LEU A 232 23.75 9.85 20.32
N ARG A 233 25.04 9.56 20.37
CA ARG A 233 26.06 10.38 19.71
C ARG A 233 26.53 9.66 18.45
N LEU A 234 26.15 10.21 17.30
CA LEU A 234 26.71 9.78 16.02
C LEU A 234 27.94 10.63 15.72
N THR A 235 29.11 10.00 15.64
CA THR A 235 30.30 10.65 15.09
C THR A 235 30.21 10.61 13.58
N VAL A 236 30.30 11.77 12.95
CA VAL A 236 30.38 11.96 11.51
C VAL A 236 31.78 12.45 11.19
N TRP A 237 32.52 11.73 10.37
CA TRP A 237 33.78 12.22 9.85
C TRP A 237 33.55 12.96 8.53
N LEU A 238 34.32 14.03 8.36
CA LEU A 238 34.29 14.93 7.22
C LEU A 238 35.73 15.03 6.73
N ASN A 239 35.99 14.61 5.51
CA ASN A 239 37.30 14.70 4.90
C ASN A 239 37.26 15.62 3.68
N PHE A 240 37.95 16.75 3.80
CA PHE A 240 38.18 17.68 2.70
C PHE A 240 39.60 17.49 2.20
N THR A 241 39.74 17.02 0.96
CA THR A 241 41.04 16.83 0.33
C THR A 241 41.18 17.77 -0.85
N GLN A 242 42.23 18.58 -0.83
CA GLN A 242 42.57 19.46 -1.93
C GLN A 242 43.16 18.63 -3.07
N GLN A 243 42.63 18.82 -4.29
CA GLN A 243 43.24 18.20 -5.46
C GLN A 243 44.63 18.83 -5.66
N ASN A 244 45.64 17.96 -5.74
CA ASN A 244 47.06 18.31 -5.82
C ASN A 244 47.52 19.29 -4.72
N ASP A 245 47.43 18.86 -3.46
CA ASP A 245 47.81 19.67 -2.27
C ASP A 245 49.25 20.22 -2.32
N SER A 246 50.13 19.59 -3.11
CA SER A 246 51.52 20.02 -3.33
C SER A 246 51.65 21.40 -3.98
N LEU A 247 50.59 21.93 -4.58
CA LEU A 247 50.55 23.28 -5.16
C LEU A 247 50.66 24.39 -4.10
N PHE A 248 50.35 24.10 -2.83
CA PHE A 248 50.29 25.10 -1.76
C PHE A 248 51.46 24.90 -0.79
N LYS A 249 52.23 25.97 -0.55
CA LYS A 249 53.38 25.91 0.37
C LYS A 249 52.95 26.03 1.83
N THR A 250 51.85 26.73 2.09
CA THR A 250 51.29 26.94 3.42
C THR A 250 49.77 26.76 3.42
N ASP A 251 49.19 26.43 4.58
CA ASP A 251 47.74 26.24 4.69
C ASP A 251 46.94 27.53 4.43
N SER A 252 47.53 28.71 4.66
CA SER A 252 46.90 30.00 4.32
C SER A 252 46.77 30.23 2.81
N GLU A 253 47.52 29.47 1.99
CA GLU A 253 47.41 29.53 0.54
C GLU A 253 46.31 28.63 -0.02
N LYS A 254 45.81 27.69 0.79
CA LYS A 254 44.79 26.73 0.36
C LYS A 254 43.43 27.42 0.13
N PRO A 255 42.55 26.83 -0.71
CA PRO A 255 41.24 27.38 -0.95
C PRO A 255 40.38 27.42 0.31
N THR A 256 39.64 28.51 0.48
CA THR A 256 38.62 28.63 1.51
C THR A 256 37.28 28.22 0.91
N TYR A 257 36.55 27.40 1.65
CA TYR A 257 35.27 26.86 1.21
C TYR A 257 34.24 26.94 2.33
N SER A 258 32.97 26.87 1.92
CA SER A 258 31.87 26.78 2.85
C SER A 258 30.79 25.84 2.32
N VAL A 259 30.35 24.90 3.16
CA VAL A 259 29.41 23.84 2.80
C VAL A 259 28.28 23.81 3.83
N ASP A 260 27.04 23.74 3.35
CA ASP A 260 25.92 23.35 4.21
C ASP A 260 25.77 21.84 4.15
N LEU A 261 25.80 21.15 5.29
CA LEU A 261 25.48 19.73 5.42
C LEU A 261 24.15 19.61 6.16
N GLN A 262 23.11 19.17 5.46
CA GLN A 262 21.78 18.97 6.02
C GLN A 262 21.57 17.51 6.39
N PHE A 263 21.05 17.26 7.59
CA PHE A 263 20.72 15.92 8.07
C PHE A 263 19.21 15.67 8.02
N PHE A 264 18.83 14.49 7.55
CA PHE A 264 17.48 13.95 7.59
C PHE A 264 17.49 12.76 8.54
N ILE A 265 16.74 12.87 9.63
CA ILE A 265 16.84 11.97 10.78
C ILE A 265 15.59 11.14 10.84
N ASP A 266 15.78 9.85 11.04
CA ASP A 266 14.72 8.86 11.19
C ASP A 266 13.77 8.82 9.98
N THR A 267 14.34 8.75 8.78
CA THR A 267 13.58 8.75 7.52
C THR A 267 13.00 7.39 7.14
N ALA A 268 13.26 6.36 7.94
CA ALA A 268 12.69 5.03 7.71
C ALA A 268 11.19 5.01 8.09
N VAL A 269 10.32 4.97 7.09
CA VAL A 269 8.90 4.55 7.15
C VAL A 269 8.11 5.02 8.39
N SER A 270 8.12 6.33 8.68
CA SER A 270 7.12 6.94 9.58
C SER A 270 6.04 7.64 8.74
N PRO A 271 4.83 7.06 8.56
CA PRO A 271 3.70 7.71 7.88
C PRO A 271 3.16 8.92 8.65
N ASN A 272 3.49 9.02 9.94
CA ASN A 272 2.87 9.95 10.89
C ASN A 272 3.77 11.17 11.21
N GLY A 273 4.88 11.35 10.50
CA GLY A 273 5.67 12.60 10.49
C GLY A 273 6.47 12.94 11.75
N ASN A 274 6.31 12.21 12.85
CA ASN A 274 7.13 12.40 14.05
C ASN A 274 8.26 11.37 14.07
N GLY A 275 9.50 11.84 13.87
CA GLY A 275 10.70 11.02 14.05
C GLY A 275 10.91 10.69 15.53
N ARG A 276 11.38 9.47 15.83
CA ARG A 276 11.73 9.00 17.19
C ARG A 276 12.96 9.70 17.73
N PHE A 277 13.79 10.22 16.84
CA PHE A 277 15.02 10.95 17.15
C PHE A 277 14.96 12.36 16.57
N SER A 278 15.53 13.30 17.31
CA SER A 278 15.71 14.69 16.90
C SER A 278 17.16 15.10 17.10
N ALA A 279 17.73 15.88 16.18
CA ALA A 279 19.08 16.39 16.37
C ALA A 279 19.09 17.62 17.27
N GLN A 280 20.12 17.71 18.10
CA GLN A 280 20.48 18.91 18.85
C GLN A 280 21.74 19.56 18.30
N GLY A 281 21.82 20.89 18.44
CA GLY A 281 23.01 21.66 18.08
C GLY A 281 23.19 21.92 16.59
N LEU A 282 22.13 21.72 15.78
CA LEU A 282 22.10 22.08 14.36
C LEU A 282 21.38 23.41 14.15
N GLY A 283 21.69 24.08 13.04
CA GLY A 283 20.98 25.26 12.58
C GLY A 283 19.60 24.94 11.98
N PRO A 284 18.95 25.92 11.35
CA PRO A 284 17.66 25.74 10.69
C PRO A 284 17.65 24.52 9.74
N ASN A 285 16.54 23.79 9.75
CA ASN A 285 16.33 22.59 8.94
C ASN A 285 17.38 21.49 9.15
N ASN A 286 17.92 21.33 10.36
CA ASN A 286 18.99 20.36 10.67
C ASN A 286 20.25 20.55 9.82
N THR A 287 20.65 21.81 9.61
CA THR A 287 21.81 22.15 8.78
C THR A 287 23.02 22.47 9.65
N LEU A 288 24.15 21.83 9.34
CA LEU A 288 25.48 22.15 9.86
C LEU A 288 26.26 22.95 8.82
N ARG A 289 26.72 24.14 9.20
CA ARG A 289 27.61 24.95 8.36
C ARG A 289 29.05 24.54 8.58
N LEU A 290 29.70 24.10 7.52
CA LEU A 290 31.11 23.74 7.47
C LEU A 290 31.90 24.83 6.74
N SER A 291 33.10 25.13 7.21
CA SER A 291 34.07 26.00 6.53
C SER A 291 35.47 25.41 6.53
N SER A 292 36.37 25.96 5.72
CA SER A 292 37.81 25.65 5.79
C SER A 292 38.32 25.79 7.23
N GLY A 293 38.99 24.76 7.75
CA GLY A 293 39.45 24.68 9.14
C GLY A 293 38.46 24.07 10.15
N THR A 294 37.26 23.67 9.71
CA THR A 294 36.32 22.92 10.57
C THR A 294 36.96 21.57 10.96
N PRO A 295 36.81 21.11 12.21
CA PRO A 295 37.28 19.80 12.62
C PRO A 295 36.75 18.70 11.69
N GLN A 296 37.61 17.71 11.39
CA GLN A 296 37.31 16.57 10.51
C GLN A 296 36.34 15.56 11.16
N LEU A 297 35.95 15.80 12.41
CA LEU A 297 35.03 14.98 13.19
C LEU A 297 33.99 15.87 13.82
N TYR A 298 32.71 15.56 13.58
CA TYR A 298 31.58 16.22 14.17
C TYR A 298 30.72 15.20 14.92
N THR A 299 30.31 15.52 16.14
CA THR A 299 29.43 14.66 16.93
C THR A 299 28.00 15.19 16.85
N LEU A 300 27.15 14.45 16.12
CA LEU A 300 25.72 14.70 16.04
C LEU A 300 25.02 14.08 17.25
N ASN A 301 24.47 14.93 18.12
CA ASN A 301 23.69 14.49 19.28
C ASN A 301 22.23 14.27 18.86
N LEU A 302 21.77 13.03 18.92
CA LEU A 302 20.42 12.62 18.62
C LEU A 302 19.67 12.34 19.92
N VAL A 303 18.69 13.18 20.22
CA VAL A 303 17.82 13.03 21.38
C VAL A 303 16.62 12.21 21.00
N TYR A 304 16.32 11.22 21.84
CA TYR A 304 15.07 10.48 21.80
C TYR A 304 14.34 10.66 23.14
N THR A 305 13.05 10.94 23.07
CA THR A 305 12.18 11.00 24.24
C THR A 305 11.59 9.62 24.48
N ALA A 306 11.73 9.07 25.69
CA ALA A 306 11.03 7.86 26.08
C ALA A 306 9.52 8.10 26.04
N GLY A 307 8.78 7.06 25.63
CA GLY A 307 7.36 7.15 25.33
C GLY A 307 7.05 6.89 23.86
N VAL A 308 7.91 6.15 23.16
CA VAL A 308 7.42 5.42 21.99
C VAL A 308 6.39 4.43 22.54
N SER A 309 5.11 4.65 22.22
CA SER A 309 3.99 3.85 22.72
C SER A 309 4.24 2.35 22.51
N PRO A 310 3.52 1.43 23.17
CA PRO A 310 3.60 0.00 22.82
C PRO A 310 3.36 -0.27 21.31
N GLU A 311 2.68 0.64 20.60
CA GLU A 311 2.47 0.57 19.15
C GLU A 311 3.60 1.16 18.31
N SER A 312 4.64 1.70 18.95
CA SER A 312 5.74 2.33 18.27
C SER A 312 6.52 1.37 17.40
N ASP A 313 6.99 1.89 16.28
CA ASP A 313 7.90 1.14 15.44
C ASP A 313 9.28 1.08 16.12
N THR A 314 9.66 -0.13 16.53
CA THR A 314 10.95 -0.45 17.17
C THR A 314 11.78 -1.37 16.29
N ASP A 315 11.38 -1.57 15.04
CA ASP A 315 11.91 -2.59 14.14
C ASP A 315 12.48 -1.96 12.86
N SER A 316 11.87 -0.88 12.33
CA SER A 316 12.56 -0.12 11.28
C SER A 316 13.84 0.49 11.82
N PRO A 317 14.96 0.40 11.08
CA PRO A 317 16.23 0.96 11.51
C PRO A 317 16.13 2.48 11.64
N LEU A 318 16.94 3.05 12.53
CA LEU A 318 17.21 4.48 12.51
C LEU A 318 18.03 4.79 11.25
N LEU A 319 17.36 5.38 10.25
CA LEU A 319 18.00 5.82 9.01
C LEU A 319 18.35 7.30 9.12
N ILE A 320 19.62 7.61 8.92
CA ILE A 320 20.14 8.98 8.86
C ILE A 320 20.67 9.19 7.44
N GLU A 321 20.07 10.16 6.77
CA GLU A 321 20.49 10.60 5.45
C GLU A 321 21.07 12.00 5.55
N ALA A 322 21.91 12.36 4.58
CA ALA A 322 22.45 13.69 4.49
C ALA A 322 22.42 14.20 3.05
N ALA A 323 22.44 15.52 2.89
CA ALA A 323 22.66 16.20 1.62
C ALA A 323 23.55 17.42 1.87
N TRP A 324 24.34 17.81 0.88
CA TRP A 324 25.24 18.95 1.02
C TRP A 324 25.11 19.94 -0.12
N TRP A 325 25.42 21.21 0.15
CA TRP A 325 25.43 22.30 -0.82
C TRP A 325 26.71 23.11 -0.71
N ASN A 326 27.32 23.43 -1.85
CA ASN A 326 28.44 24.36 -1.91
C ASN A 326 27.90 25.78 -1.73
N ARG A 327 28.38 26.44 -0.69
CA ARG A 327 27.99 27.79 -0.30
C ARG A 327 29.19 28.73 -0.29
N SER A 328 30.28 28.31 -0.91
CA SER A 328 31.41 29.17 -1.20
C SER A 328 30.95 30.30 -2.13
N PRO A 329 31.51 31.51 -1.98
CA PRO A 329 31.27 32.62 -2.90
C PRO A 329 31.27 32.18 -4.36
N LYS A 330 30.22 32.53 -5.10
CA LYS A 330 30.22 32.37 -6.56
C LYS A 330 31.03 33.50 -7.18
N PRO A 331 31.84 33.23 -8.21
CA PRO A 331 32.48 34.31 -8.94
C PRO A 331 31.42 35.23 -9.55
N ARG A 332 31.53 36.53 -9.30
CA ARG A 332 30.61 37.57 -9.84
C ARG A 332 30.65 37.59 -11.38
N SER A 333 29.48 37.79 -12.01
CA SER A 333 29.28 37.77 -13.46
C SER A 333 29.39 39.16 -14.13
N ASP A 334 29.54 40.22 -13.35
CA ASP A 334 29.45 41.63 -13.74
C ASP A 334 30.83 42.27 -13.96
N GLY A 335 31.48 41.91 -15.07
CA GLY A 335 32.46 42.78 -15.75
C GLY A 335 33.89 42.78 -15.20
N VAL A 336 34.84 42.72 -16.14
CA VAL A 336 36.30 42.96 -16.03
C VAL A 336 36.91 42.63 -14.67
N ARG A 337 37.37 41.38 -14.53
CA ARG A 337 38.30 41.05 -13.45
C ARG A 337 39.64 41.75 -13.71
N PRO A 338 40.27 42.35 -12.70
CA PRO A 338 41.71 42.53 -12.76
C PRO A 338 42.35 41.17 -13.07
N LEU A 339 43.39 41.17 -13.92
CA LEU A 339 44.20 39.97 -14.22
C LEU A 339 44.78 39.30 -12.96
N ASP A 340 44.69 39.96 -11.80
CA ASP A 340 45.14 39.45 -10.53
C ASP A 340 43.95 39.27 -9.59
N SER A 341 43.59 38.02 -9.30
CA SER A 341 43.12 37.68 -7.95
C SER A 341 43.10 36.17 -7.75
N ARG A 342 44.28 35.56 -7.59
CA ARG A 342 44.42 34.23 -6.98
C ARG A 342 43.56 34.10 -5.71
N VAL A 343 43.40 35.21 -4.98
CA VAL A 343 42.52 35.36 -3.81
C VAL A 343 41.04 35.08 -4.12
N THR A 344 40.53 35.56 -5.26
CA THR A 344 39.14 35.32 -5.69
C THR A 344 38.93 33.86 -6.08
N LEU A 345 39.92 33.24 -6.73
CA LEU A 345 39.83 31.81 -7.08
C LEU A 345 39.90 30.92 -5.83
N ARG A 346 40.75 31.26 -4.86
CA ARG A 346 40.85 30.55 -3.57
C ARG A 346 39.55 30.58 -2.77
N SER A 347 38.77 31.65 -2.87
CA SER A 347 37.50 31.78 -2.13
C SER A 347 36.30 31.20 -2.86
N ALA A 348 36.48 30.68 -4.07
CA ALA A 348 35.43 30.10 -4.88
C ALA A 348 35.83 28.72 -5.44
N PRO A 349 36.24 27.74 -4.63
CA PRO A 349 36.58 26.41 -5.14
C PRO A 349 35.35 25.66 -5.66
N LEU A 350 35.59 24.74 -6.60
CA LEU A 350 34.64 23.71 -6.97
C LEU A 350 34.73 22.58 -5.94
N ILE A 351 33.59 22.19 -5.37
CA ILE A 351 33.53 21.09 -4.40
C ILE A 351 32.94 19.87 -5.10
N ARG A 352 33.65 18.75 -5.05
CA ARG A 352 33.22 17.47 -5.63
C ARG A 352 33.01 16.44 -4.52
N GLY A 353 31.78 15.97 -4.37
CA GLY A 353 31.45 14.90 -3.42
C GLY A 353 32.02 13.56 -3.88
N ILE A 354 32.60 12.81 -2.96
CA ILE A 354 32.97 11.40 -3.15
C ILE A 354 31.77 10.57 -2.66
N GLY A 355 31.18 9.77 -3.56
CA GLY A 355 29.99 8.97 -3.25
C GLY A 355 28.69 9.75 -3.09
N SER A 356 28.70 11.07 -3.31
CA SER A 356 27.52 11.93 -3.24
C SER A 356 27.57 13.06 -4.26
N GLN A 357 26.40 13.49 -4.74
CA GLN A 357 26.24 14.67 -5.59
C GLN A 357 25.66 15.82 -4.77
N GLU A 358 26.03 17.05 -5.13
CA GLU A 358 25.49 18.25 -4.50
C GLU A 358 23.94 18.24 -4.56
N GLY A 359 23.29 18.54 -3.43
CA GLY A 359 21.84 18.57 -3.31
C GLY A 359 21.13 17.21 -3.35
N THR A 360 21.84 16.11 -3.54
CA THR A 360 21.24 14.76 -3.55
C THR A 360 21.35 14.12 -2.17
N ARG A 361 20.26 13.53 -1.68
CA ARG A 361 20.27 12.77 -0.43
C ARG A 361 21.06 11.48 -0.60
N PHE A 362 21.93 11.19 0.36
CA PHE A 362 22.64 9.92 0.45
C PHE A 362 22.49 9.34 1.86
N ARG A 363 22.53 8.01 1.95
CA ARG A 363 22.49 7.29 3.22
C ARG A 363 23.81 7.49 3.96
N LEU A 364 23.76 8.11 5.13
CA LEU A 364 24.93 8.36 5.96
C LEU A 364 25.12 7.25 6.99
N SER A 365 24.05 6.85 7.65
CA SER A 365 24.07 5.80 8.67
C SER A 365 22.73 5.06 8.71
N GLU A 366 22.81 3.76 8.97
CA GLU A 366 21.66 2.89 9.18
C GLU A 366 21.92 2.03 10.42
N MET A 367 21.18 2.30 11.48
CA MET A 367 21.36 1.64 12.76
C MET A 367 20.16 0.75 13.05
N LYS A 368 20.42 -0.54 13.21
CA LYS A 368 19.39 -1.51 13.61
C LYS A 368 19.23 -1.49 15.13
N TRP A 369 17.99 -1.51 15.59
CA TRP A 369 17.69 -1.59 17.02
C TRP A 369 18.39 -2.79 17.66
N ASN A 370 19.00 -2.54 18.82
CA ASN A 370 19.57 -3.63 19.60
C ASN A 370 18.44 -4.30 20.38
N HIS A 371 17.87 -5.37 19.83
CA HIS A 371 16.75 -6.06 20.47
C HIS A 371 17.16 -6.96 21.65
N GLY A 372 18.43 -6.93 22.07
CA GLY A 372 18.93 -7.78 23.17
C GLY A 372 18.91 -9.28 22.85
N CYS A 373 18.90 -9.64 21.57
CA CYS A 373 18.84 -11.02 21.08
C CYS A 373 20.26 -11.56 20.83
N ARG A 374 20.41 -12.89 20.80
CA ARG A 374 21.73 -13.53 20.62
C ARG A 374 22.30 -13.26 19.24
N GLU A 375 21.44 -13.16 18.24
CA GLU A 375 21.79 -12.82 16.86
C GLU A 375 21.26 -11.43 16.48
N SER A 376 21.48 -11.06 15.22
CA SER A 376 20.95 -9.82 14.62
C SER A 376 19.41 -9.79 14.47
N TRP A 377 18.73 -10.87 14.84
CA TRP A 377 17.28 -11.03 14.84
C TRP A 377 16.88 -11.90 16.03
N CYS A 378 15.67 -11.71 16.53
CA CYS A 378 15.16 -12.46 17.67
C CYS A 378 14.45 -13.74 17.23
N GLN A 379 14.86 -14.88 17.77
CA GLN A 379 14.18 -16.17 17.66
C GLN A 379 13.43 -16.48 18.94
N THR A 380 12.11 -16.50 18.88
CA THR A 380 11.25 -16.66 20.04
C THR A 380 10.37 -17.90 19.93
N THR A 381 10.11 -18.56 21.05
CA THR A 381 9.12 -19.65 21.12
C THR A 381 7.83 -19.10 21.69
N VAL A 382 6.72 -19.30 20.98
CA VAL A 382 5.41 -18.77 21.36
C VAL A 382 4.44 -19.92 21.60
N THR A 383 3.79 -19.93 22.76
CA THR A 383 2.73 -20.88 23.09
C THR A 383 1.43 -20.14 23.32
N LEU A 384 0.42 -20.49 22.52
CA LEU A 384 -0.96 -20.03 22.60
C LEU A 384 -1.82 -21.20 23.09
N ASP A 385 -2.50 -20.99 24.22
CA ASP A 385 -3.50 -21.91 24.74
C ASP A 385 -4.79 -21.15 25.04
N CYS A 386 -5.90 -21.57 24.44
CA CYS A 386 -7.19 -20.90 24.57
C CYS A 386 -8.22 -21.86 25.15
N GLU A 387 -8.80 -21.47 26.28
CA GLU A 387 -9.86 -22.21 26.97
C GLU A 387 -11.16 -21.41 26.86
N SER A 388 -12.30 -22.10 26.68
CA SER A 388 -13.61 -21.45 26.63
C SER A 388 -14.56 -21.96 27.70
N ASN A 389 -15.57 -21.14 28.01
CA ASN A 389 -16.69 -21.51 28.89
C ASN A 389 -17.78 -22.34 28.17
N ILE A 390 -17.53 -22.79 26.93
CA ILE A 390 -18.52 -23.53 26.15
C ILE A 390 -18.70 -24.92 26.75
N THR A 391 -19.96 -25.32 26.96
CA THR A 391 -20.32 -26.62 27.50
C THR A 391 -19.90 -27.76 26.56
N ARG A 392 -19.31 -28.81 27.13
CA ARG A 392 -19.03 -30.07 26.43
C ARG A 392 -20.21 -31.02 26.58
N GLN A 393 -20.63 -31.64 25.50
CA GLN A 393 -21.62 -32.71 25.52
C GLN A 393 -21.05 -33.94 26.25
N ALA A 394 -21.84 -34.58 27.11
CA ALA A 394 -21.38 -35.66 27.99
C ALA A 394 -21.11 -37.00 27.26
N ASP A 395 -21.66 -37.16 26.07
CA ASP A 395 -21.63 -38.36 25.23
C ASP A 395 -20.56 -38.31 24.13
N THR A 396 -20.42 -37.18 23.43
CA THR A 396 -19.52 -36.99 22.28
C THR A 396 -18.28 -36.17 22.60
N GLY A 397 -18.30 -35.39 23.69
CA GLY A 397 -17.23 -34.45 24.05
C GLY A 397 -17.14 -33.20 23.15
N SER A 398 -18.04 -33.05 22.16
CA SER A 398 -18.10 -31.88 21.29
C SER A 398 -18.56 -30.64 22.07
N LEU A 399 -18.01 -29.48 21.68
CA LEU A 399 -18.44 -28.20 22.24
C LEU A 399 -19.80 -27.83 21.63
N GLU A 400 -20.75 -27.45 22.47
CA GLU A 400 -22.07 -26.99 22.03
C GLU A 400 -22.41 -25.64 22.68
N ILE A 401 -22.83 -24.69 21.84
CA ILE A 401 -23.39 -23.42 22.29
C ILE A 401 -24.90 -23.55 22.30
N LEU A 402 -25.46 -23.41 23.50
CA LEU A 402 -26.90 -23.32 23.68
C LEU A 402 -27.34 -21.88 23.39
N VAL A 403 -28.09 -21.70 22.31
CA VAL A 403 -28.76 -20.44 22.01
C VAL A 403 -30.08 -20.44 22.76
N ASP A 404 -30.05 -19.84 23.96
CA ASP A 404 -31.23 -19.53 24.76
C ASP A 404 -31.55 -18.03 24.71
N SER A 405 -32.71 -17.64 25.24
CA SER A 405 -33.18 -16.24 25.27
C SER A 405 -32.29 -15.29 26.10
N ARG A 406 -31.23 -15.79 26.76
CA ARG A 406 -30.32 -14.99 27.58
C ARG A 406 -29.09 -14.52 26.83
N ALA A 407 -28.90 -14.92 25.57
CA ALA A 407 -27.77 -14.51 24.73
C ALA A 407 -26.42 -14.67 25.47
N THR A 408 -26.23 -15.83 26.11
CA THR A 408 -25.09 -16.07 26.99
C THR A 408 -23.78 -15.86 26.22
N PRO A 409 -22.91 -14.93 26.65
CA PRO A 409 -21.70 -14.64 25.91
C PRO A 409 -20.71 -15.78 26.04
N VAL A 410 -20.02 -16.07 24.94
CA VAL A 410 -18.91 -17.02 24.90
C VAL A 410 -17.66 -16.30 25.40
N GLU A 411 -17.12 -16.75 26.52
CA GLU A 411 -15.86 -16.26 27.07
C GLU A 411 -14.74 -17.20 26.63
N VAL A 412 -13.72 -16.65 25.98
CA VAL A 412 -12.49 -17.35 25.63
C VAL A 412 -11.32 -16.68 26.32
N LYS A 413 -10.59 -17.47 27.12
CA LYS A 413 -9.36 -17.05 27.81
C LYS A 413 -8.18 -17.63 27.07
N CYS A 414 -7.41 -16.77 26.41
CA CYS A 414 -6.19 -17.15 25.73
C CYS A 414 -4.98 -16.77 26.60
N ARG A 415 -4.18 -17.76 26.99
CA ARG A 415 -2.88 -17.57 27.62
C ARG A 415 -1.80 -17.64 26.55
N ILE A 416 -1.06 -16.55 26.41
CA ILE A 416 0.09 -16.42 25.50
C ILE A 416 1.34 -16.36 26.35
N ALA A 417 2.24 -17.33 26.17
CA ALA A 417 3.56 -17.30 26.78
C ALA A 417 4.65 -17.24 25.71
N VAL A 418 5.70 -16.50 26.03
CA VAL A 418 6.86 -16.27 25.18
C VAL A 418 8.09 -16.77 25.95
N SER A 419 8.92 -17.57 25.30
CA SER A 419 10.18 -18.08 25.86
C SER A 419 11.35 -17.89 24.89
N ASP A 420 12.57 -18.11 25.39
CA ASP A 420 13.86 -17.95 24.72
C ASP A 420 14.29 -16.49 24.51
N GLU A 421 13.67 -15.77 23.58
CA GLU A 421 13.98 -14.37 23.26
C GLU A 421 12.71 -13.51 23.14
N PRO A 422 12.82 -12.17 23.24
CA PRO A 422 11.65 -11.28 23.17
C PRO A 422 10.89 -11.34 21.83
N ALA A 423 9.57 -11.27 21.92
CA ALA A 423 8.66 -11.18 20.78
C ALA A 423 8.30 -9.71 20.50
N TYR A 424 8.90 -9.11 19.47
CA TYR A 424 8.61 -7.74 19.03
C TYR A 424 7.37 -7.69 18.14
N GLY A 425 6.57 -6.64 18.31
CA GLY A 425 5.30 -6.44 17.60
C GLY A 425 4.39 -7.67 17.66
N ALA A 426 4.12 -8.19 18.87
CA ALA A 426 3.30 -9.38 19.06
C ALA A 426 1.81 -9.03 19.04
N TYR A 427 1.06 -9.62 18.12
CA TYR A 427 -0.39 -9.45 17.99
C TYR A 427 -1.12 -10.77 18.15
N LEU A 428 -2.27 -10.72 18.83
CA LEU A 428 -3.28 -11.76 18.81
C LEU A 428 -4.28 -11.42 17.70
N LEU A 429 -4.32 -12.27 16.68
CA LEU A 429 -5.29 -12.21 15.61
C LEU A 429 -6.49 -13.07 15.97
N VAL A 430 -7.68 -12.52 15.79
CA VAL A 430 -8.94 -13.17 16.12
C VAL A 430 -9.81 -13.22 14.87
N SER A 431 -10.14 -14.43 14.42
CA SER A 431 -11.11 -14.69 13.36
C SER A 431 -12.31 -15.43 13.94
N TYR A 432 -13.51 -14.96 13.62
CA TYR A 432 -14.75 -15.52 14.10
C TYR A 432 -15.89 -15.15 13.14
N ASN A 433 -17.06 -15.79 13.30
CA ASN A 433 -18.26 -15.44 12.54
C ASN A 433 -18.80 -14.05 12.97
N SER A 434 -18.25 -12.97 12.40
CA SER A 434 -18.61 -11.58 12.72
C SER A 434 -20.05 -11.21 12.36
N GLU A 435 -20.70 -11.99 11.49
CA GLU A 435 -22.12 -11.87 11.19
C GLU A 435 -23.02 -12.35 12.33
N ALA A 436 -22.49 -13.12 13.29
CA ALA A 436 -23.25 -13.75 14.37
C ALA A 436 -22.87 -13.23 15.78
N PHE A 437 -21.62 -12.79 15.96
CA PHE A 437 -21.07 -12.34 17.24
C PHE A 437 -20.47 -10.95 17.17
N SER A 438 -20.50 -10.24 18.29
CA SER A 438 -19.70 -9.02 18.52
C SER A 438 -18.60 -9.31 19.54
N LEU A 439 -17.40 -8.79 19.31
CA LEU A 439 -16.23 -9.03 20.15
C LEU A 439 -16.00 -7.86 21.12
N THR A 440 -15.74 -8.16 22.38
CA THR A 440 -15.19 -7.22 23.37
C THR A 440 -14.00 -7.88 24.07
N SER A 441 -12.90 -7.17 24.31
CA SER A 441 -11.73 -7.73 25.01
C SER A 441 -11.37 -6.97 26.27
N SER A 442 -10.72 -7.65 27.21
CA SER A 442 -9.94 -7.02 28.27
C SER A 442 -8.59 -7.72 28.41
N LEU A 443 -7.52 -6.93 28.52
CA LEU A 443 -6.16 -7.39 28.84
C LEU A 443 -5.89 -7.10 30.31
N GLU A 444 -5.46 -8.10 31.08
CA GLU A 444 -5.12 -7.91 32.51
C GLU A 444 -3.73 -7.27 32.76
N LYS A 445 -3.16 -6.56 31.78
CA LYS A 445 -1.99 -5.67 32.00
C LYS A 445 -2.13 -4.37 31.23
N SER A 446 -2.14 -3.27 32.00
CA SER A 446 -1.96 -1.85 31.65
C SER A 446 -1.64 -1.51 30.18
N ALA A 447 -2.66 -1.38 29.33
CA ALA A 447 -2.71 -0.46 28.19
C ALA A 447 -4.12 -0.50 27.57
N SER A 448 -4.58 0.63 27.02
CA SER A 448 -5.80 0.73 26.23
C SER A 448 -5.83 -0.34 25.13
N SER A 449 -6.90 -1.14 25.08
CA SER A 449 -7.11 -2.12 24.02
C SER A 449 -8.02 -1.50 22.96
N GLU A 450 -7.44 -1.05 21.85
CA GLU A 450 -8.18 -0.75 20.63
C GLU A 450 -7.96 -1.87 19.63
N PHE A 451 -9.05 -2.43 19.14
CA PHE A 451 -9.04 -3.42 18.07
C PHE A 451 -8.86 -2.72 16.72
N ARG A 452 -8.07 -3.33 15.84
CA ARG A 452 -7.95 -2.89 14.44
C ARG A 452 -8.32 -4.03 13.51
N SER A 453 -9.19 -3.72 12.54
CA SER A 453 -9.54 -4.63 11.44
C SER A 453 -8.31 -4.89 10.57
N ALA A 454 -7.99 -6.18 10.35
CA ALA A 454 -6.86 -6.62 9.54
C ALA A 454 -7.36 -7.28 8.24
N ALA A 455 -6.58 -7.21 7.16
CA ALA A 455 -7.03 -7.68 5.84
C ALA A 455 -7.42 -9.17 5.75
N ASN A 456 -6.93 -10.02 6.67
CA ASN A 456 -7.15 -11.47 6.69
C ASN A 456 -7.77 -12.02 7.99
N TYR A 457 -7.99 -11.17 9.00
CA TYR A 457 -8.57 -11.54 10.29
C TYR A 457 -9.54 -10.44 10.71
N THR A 458 -10.68 -10.82 11.27
CA THR A 458 -11.73 -9.86 11.65
C THR A 458 -11.19 -8.78 12.59
N GLU A 459 -10.35 -9.16 13.56
CA GLU A 459 -9.81 -8.24 14.55
C GLU A 459 -8.38 -8.60 14.98
N SER A 460 -7.61 -7.59 15.39
CA SER A 460 -6.24 -7.75 15.92
C SER A 460 -6.03 -6.97 17.22
N LEU A 461 -5.32 -7.59 18.17
CA LEU A 461 -5.03 -7.04 19.50
C LEU A 461 -3.53 -7.03 19.75
N LEU A 462 -2.96 -5.87 20.08
CA LEU A 462 -1.55 -5.77 20.47
C LEU A 462 -1.33 -6.42 21.84
N ILE A 463 -0.49 -7.44 21.88
CA ILE A 463 -0.10 -8.17 23.11
C ILE A 463 1.09 -7.48 23.78
N GLY A 464 2.05 -7.02 22.99
CA GLY A 464 3.21 -6.29 23.48
C GLY A 464 4.28 -6.07 22.42
N ASN A 465 5.12 -5.06 22.67
CA ASN A 465 6.22 -4.69 21.79
C ASN A 465 7.41 -4.16 22.61
N PRO A 466 8.30 -5.05 23.11
CA PRO A 466 8.22 -6.51 23.02
C PRO A 466 7.43 -7.16 24.16
N VAL A 467 6.99 -8.40 23.95
CA VAL A 467 6.67 -9.35 25.02
C VAL A 467 7.96 -10.06 25.42
N ARG A 468 8.41 -9.89 26.68
CA ARG A 468 9.67 -10.46 27.17
C ARG A 468 9.45 -11.86 27.76
N PRO A 469 10.43 -12.77 27.66
CA PRO A 469 10.37 -14.11 28.26
C PRO A 469 10.67 -14.05 29.76
N ASP A 470 9.81 -13.38 30.53
CA ASP A 470 9.93 -13.23 31.99
C ASP A 470 9.29 -14.39 32.78
N GLY A 471 8.89 -15.46 32.08
CA GLY A 471 8.18 -16.60 32.65
C GLY A 471 6.70 -16.32 32.94
N ARG A 472 6.18 -15.14 32.60
CA ARG A 472 4.76 -14.80 32.77
C ARG A 472 4.01 -14.96 31.44
N SER A 473 2.81 -15.52 31.51
CA SER A 473 1.89 -15.49 30.38
C SER A 473 1.10 -14.18 30.35
N VAL A 474 0.84 -13.65 29.16
CA VAL A 474 -0.18 -12.63 28.93
C VAL A 474 -1.52 -13.33 28.77
N GLU A 475 -2.51 -12.93 29.55
CA GLU A 475 -3.88 -13.44 29.45
C GLU A 475 -4.76 -12.43 28.72
N ALA A 476 -5.34 -12.85 27.60
CA ALA A 476 -6.36 -12.10 26.88
C ALA A 476 -7.73 -12.74 27.15
N ARG A 477 -8.65 -11.96 27.73
CA ARG A 477 -10.05 -12.38 27.91
C ARG A 477 -10.91 -11.78 26.82
N LEU A 478 -11.43 -12.65 25.96
CA LEU A 478 -12.24 -12.31 24.80
C LEU A 478 -13.69 -12.72 25.08
N LEU A 479 -14.60 -11.75 24.97
CA LEU A 479 -16.02 -11.93 25.20
C LEU A 479 -16.77 -11.77 23.87
N PHE A 480 -17.29 -12.88 23.36
CA PHE A 480 -18.08 -12.92 22.14
C PHE A 480 -19.57 -12.89 22.52
N LYS A 481 -20.23 -11.77 22.27
CA LYS A 481 -21.66 -11.59 22.53
C LYS A 481 -22.47 -11.99 21.29
N PRO A 482 -23.32 -13.02 21.37
CA PRO A 482 -24.16 -13.43 20.25
C PRO A 482 -25.24 -12.38 19.97
N PHE A 483 -25.46 -12.05 18.70
CA PHE A 483 -26.56 -11.16 18.29
C PHE A 483 -27.40 -11.72 17.12
N ALA A 484 -26.84 -12.63 16.32
CA ALA A 484 -27.54 -13.25 15.17
C ALA A 484 -27.22 -14.74 15.01
N VAL A 485 -26.88 -15.45 16.09
CA VAL A 485 -26.71 -16.91 16.06
C VAL A 485 -28.10 -17.55 15.92
N GLY A 486 -28.33 -18.26 14.81
CA GLY A 486 -29.62 -18.86 14.46
C GLY A 486 -29.53 -20.38 14.20
N PRO A 487 -30.69 -21.05 14.05
CA PRO A 487 -30.76 -22.49 13.79
C PRO A 487 -30.14 -22.92 12.45
N ASP A 488 -30.00 -21.99 11.50
CA ASP A 488 -29.40 -22.25 10.18
C ASP A 488 -27.86 -22.40 10.25
N MET A 489 -27.23 -22.05 11.37
CA MET A 489 -25.78 -22.24 11.58
C MET A 489 -25.52 -23.59 12.24
N ALA A 490 -25.00 -24.56 11.50
CA ALA A 490 -24.68 -25.88 12.07
C ALA A 490 -23.50 -25.81 13.07
N GLN A 491 -22.50 -24.97 12.80
CA GLN A 491 -21.31 -24.78 13.63
C GLN A 491 -20.83 -23.33 13.57
N VAL A 492 -20.19 -22.89 14.65
CA VAL A 492 -19.48 -21.61 14.72
C VAL A 492 -18.02 -21.84 15.09
N GLY A 493 -17.13 -21.06 14.47
CA GLY A 493 -15.68 -21.17 14.63
C GLY A 493 -15.08 -19.93 15.26
N PHE A 494 -14.09 -20.14 16.13
CA PHE A 494 -13.23 -19.10 16.68
C PHE A 494 -11.78 -19.52 16.47
N ASP A 495 -11.06 -18.78 15.64
CA ASP A 495 -9.68 -19.03 15.29
C ASP A 495 -8.79 -17.93 15.87
N PHE A 496 -7.72 -18.35 16.54
CA PHE A 496 -6.76 -17.48 17.20
C PHE A 496 -5.37 -17.76 16.65
N ALA A 497 -4.64 -16.70 16.33
CA ALA A 497 -3.26 -16.81 15.90
C ALA A 497 -2.40 -15.74 16.56
N VAL A 498 -1.23 -16.10 17.06
CA VAL A 498 -0.22 -15.12 17.47
C VAL A 498 0.75 -14.90 16.32
N ILE A 499 0.94 -13.63 15.95
CA ILE A 499 1.98 -13.20 15.01
C ILE A 499 2.95 -12.26 15.69
N THR A 500 4.20 -12.27 15.24
CA THR A 500 5.29 -11.45 15.76
C THR A 500 6.16 -11.00 14.61
N ARG A 501 6.89 -9.89 14.78
CA ARG A 501 7.99 -9.52 13.87
C ARG A 501 9.26 -10.31 14.17
N SER A 502 9.48 -10.68 15.44
CA SER A 502 10.47 -11.70 15.80
C SER A 502 10.18 -13.01 15.06
N ARG A 503 11.21 -13.79 14.73
CA ARG A 503 11.03 -15.10 14.09
C ARG A 503 10.52 -16.10 15.13
N ILE A 504 9.44 -16.78 14.79
CA ILE A 504 8.89 -17.86 15.60
C ILE A 504 9.72 -19.13 15.38
N SER A 505 10.16 -19.74 16.47
CA SER A 505 10.89 -21.01 16.44
C SER A 505 10.01 -22.12 15.84
N PRO A 506 10.50 -22.89 14.84
CA PRO A 506 9.71 -23.95 14.21
C PRO A 506 9.48 -25.15 15.15
N THR A 507 10.29 -25.29 16.18
CA THR A 507 10.22 -26.38 17.17
C THR A 507 9.69 -25.84 18.49
N GLY A 508 8.64 -26.46 19.04
CA GLY A 508 8.09 -26.12 20.36
C GLY A 508 7.09 -24.96 20.38
N SER A 509 6.95 -24.20 19.30
CA SER A 509 5.93 -23.15 19.20
C SER A 509 4.55 -23.71 18.83
N ARG A 510 3.52 -23.21 19.51
CA ARG A 510 2.11 -23.43 19.17
C ARG A 510 1.46 -22.07 19.03
N THR A 511 1.39 -21.55 17.80
CA THR A 511 0.92 -20.18 17.54
C THR A 511 -0.53 -20.07 17.14
N ARG A 512 -1.22 -21.20 16.94
CA ARG A 512 -2.63 -21.24 16.56
C ARG A 512 -3.44 -22.07 17.54
N ALA A 513 -4.66 -21.60 17.80
CA ALA A 513 -5.69 -22.32 18.52
C ALA A 513 -7.02 -22.11 17.79
N SER A 514 -7.83 -23.16 17.71
CA SER A 514 -9.14 -23.11 17.06
C SER A 514 -10.16 -23.77 17.97
N LEU A 515 -11.32 -23.15 18.09
CA LEU A 515 -12.48 -23.66 18.81
C LEU A 515 -13.63 -23.73 17.81
N SER A 516 -14.24 -24.91 17.67
CA SER A 516 -15.46 -25.09 16.90
C SER A 516 -16.53 -25.65 17.82
N ALA A 517 -17.72 -25.04 17.78
CA ALA A 517 -18.85 -25.47 18.59
C ALA A 517 -20.09 -25.65 17.71
N GLY A 518 -20.83 -26.73 17.96
CA GLY A 518 -22.15 -26.94 17.38
C GLY A 518 -23.16 -25.97 17.98
N VAL A 519 -24.15 -25.57 17.19
CA VAL A 519 -25.23 -24.69 17.67
C VAL A 519 -26.45 -25.54 18.01
N ARG A 520 -26.97 -25.40 19.22
CA ARG A 520 -28.26 -25.97 19.61
C ARG A 520 -29.21 -24.88 20.05
N THR A 521 -30.42 -24.90 19.49
CA THR A 521 -31.51 -24.04 19.90
C THR A 521 -32.39 -24.78 20.91
N ALA A 522 -32.64 -24.14 22.05
CA ALA A 522 -33.62 -24.64 23.02
C ALA A 522 -34.78 -23.66 23.11
N VAL A 523 -35.98 -24.16 22.88
CA VAL A 523 -37.21 -23.37 22.99
C VAL A 523 -38.08 -23.95 24.08
N SER A 524 -38.39 -23.13 25.08
CA SER A 524 -39.43 -23.46 26.05
C SER A 524 -40.78 -22.98 25.51
N VAL A 525 -41.71 -23.91 25.34
CA VAL A 525 -43.08 -23.65 24.90
C VAL A 525 -44.03 -23.97 26.03
N THR A 526 -44.91 -23.03 26.35
CA THR A 526 -45.97 -23.22 27.34
C THR A 526 -47.33 -23.14 26.66
N LEU A 527 -48.14 -24.18 26.88
CA LEU A 527 -49.51 -24.29 26.37
C LEU A 527 -50.48 -24.20 27.55
N GLU A 528 -51.30 -23.16 27.58
CA GLU A 528 -52.30 -22.95 28.63
C GLU A 528 -53.71 -22.96 28.04
N SER A 529 -54.64 -23.65 28.70
CA SER A 529 -56.05 -23.72 28.29
C SER A 529 -56.97 -23.13 29.35
N LEU A 530 -57.90 -22.27 28.95
CA LEU A 530 -58.91 -21.68 29.83
C LEU A 530 -60.32 -21.85 29.25
N PHE A 531 -61.26 -22.37 30.07
CA PHE A 531 -62.69 -22.33 29.79
C PHE A 531 -63.34 -21.16 30.55
N THR A 532 -64.17 -20.36 29.88
CA THR A 532 -64.83 -19.19 30.50
C THR A 532 -65.81 -19.54 31.61
N GLU A 533 -66.37 -20.75 31.58
CA GLU A 533 -67.20 -21.33 32.65
C GLU A 533 -66.84 -22.81 32.81
N SER A 534 -66.56 -23.26 34.04
CA SER A 534 -66.14 -24.64 34.33
C SER A 534 -67.30 -25.55 34.76
N THR A 535 -68.52 -25.05 34.89
CA THR A 535 -69.70 -25.82 35.31
C THR A 535 -70.96 -25.27 34.66
N VAL A 536 -71.76 -26.15 34.06
CA VAL A 536 -73.05 -25.80 33.43
C VAL A 536 -74.18 -26.54 34.16
N TYR A 537 -75.19 -25.79 34.63
CA TYR A 537 -76.38 -26.36 35.28
C TYR A 537 -77.56 -26.40 34.31
N TYR A 538 -78.15 -27.58 34.11
CA TYR A 538 -79.28 -27.78 33.21
C TYR A 538 -80.60 -27.89 33.99
N ASN A 539 -81.53 -26.96 33.75
CA ASN A 539 -82.85 -26.90 34.40
C ASN A 539 -84.02 -26.81 33.37
N GLN A 540 -83.72 -26.70 32.07
CA GLN A 540 -84.74 -26.36 31.08
C GLN A 540 -85.63 -27.55 30.68
N ARG A 541 -86.87 -27.21 30.29
CA ARG A 541 -87.89 -28.15 29.81
C ARG A 541 -87.47 -28.72 28.45
N SER A 542 -87.41 -30.05 28.33
CA SER A 542 -87.06 -30.73 27.08
C SER A 542 -88.07 -30.38 25.98
N VAL A 543 -87.59 -29.83 24.86
CA VAL A 543 -88.41 -29.56 23.66
C VAL A 543 -88.14 -30.69 22.65
N GLY A 544 -89.20 -31.37 22.19
CA GLY A 544 -89.09 -32.52 21.30
C GLY A 544 -88.57 -32.18 19.89
N PHE A 545 -88.04 -33.19 19.20
CA PHE A 545 -87.21 -33.10 17.97
C PHE A 545 -87.87 -32.43 16.73
N ASN A 546 -89.19 -32.25 16.69
CA ASN A 546 -89.92 -31.77 15.50
C ASN A 546 -90.07 -30.24 15.39
N ALA A 547 -89.09 -29.46 15.86
CA ALA A 547 -89.15 -27.99 15.84
C ALA A 547 -87.97 -27.32 15.10
N PHE A 548 -87.22 -28.06 14.27
CA PHE A 548 -86.15 -27.51 13.42
C PHE A 548 -86.68 -27.01 12.06
N ASP A 549 -87.67 -26.11 12.08
CA ASP A 549 -88.13 -25.43 10.86
C ASP A 549 -87.63 -23.98 10.84
N GLY A 550 -86.42 -23.79 10.30
CA GLY A 550 -85.96 -22.59 9.57
C GLY A 550 -86.01 -21.20 10.23
N SER A 551 -86.56 -21.05 11.43
CA SER A 551 -86.88 -19.76 12.05
C SER A 551 -86.48 -19.75 13.54
N ALA A 552 -85.32 -19.17 13.79
CA ALA A 552 -84.81 -18.67 15.09
C ALA A 552 -85.06 -19.55 16.33
N TYR A 553 -84.23 -20.59 16.52
CA TYR A 553 -84.07 -21.20 17.84
C TYR A 553 -82.94 -20.52 18.61
N LYS A 554 -83.23 -20.11 19.85
CA LYS A 554 -82.19 -19.80 20.85
C LYS A 554 -81.62 -21.13 21.34
N LEU A 555 -80.42 -21.50 20.87
CA LEU A 555 -79.60 -22.46 21.62
C LEU A 555 -79.40 -21.88 23.02
N SER A 556 -79.94 -22.54 24.03
CA SER A 556 -79.96 -22.03 25.40
C SER A 556 -78.52 -21.89 25.93
N ARG A 557 -78.06 -20.64 26.07
CA ARG A 557 -76.76 -20.18 26.62
C ARG A 557 -75.51 -20.58 25.83
N GLN A 558 -74.65 -19.57 25.61
CA GLN A 558 -73.31 -19.71 25.03
C GLN A 558 -72.47 -20.70 25.85
N PHE A 559 -72.00 -21.76 25.20
CA PHE A 559 -71.05 -22.72 25.79
C PHE A 559 -69.67 -22.06 25.99
N PRO A 560 -68.84 -22.57 26.92
CA PRO A 560 -67.61 -21.89 27.33
C PRO A 560 -66.61 -21.78 26.18
N ARG A 561 -66.00 -20.59 26.03
CA ARG A 561 -64.93 -20.36 25.06
C ARG A 561 -63.66 -21.04 25.58
N LEU A 562 -63.11 -21.98 24.83
CA LEU A 562 -61.76 -22.50 25.06
C LEU A 562 -60.76 -21.52 24.47
N SER A 563 -59.96 -20.88 25.32
CA SER A 563 -58.80 -20.10 24.89
C SER A 563 -57.55 -20.93 25.10
N VAL A 564 -56.81 -21.21 24.03
CA VAL A 564 -55.49 -21.84 24.08
C VAL A 564 -54.45 -20.77 23.83
N THR A 565 -53.59 -20.52 24.82
CA THR A 565 -52.49 -19.57 24.68
C THR A 565 -51.20 -20.34 24.51
N LEU A 566 -50.56 -20.16 23.35
CA LEU A 566 -49.19 -20.58 23.13
C LEU A 566 -48.27 -19.41 23.50
N SER A 567 -47.39 -19.61 24.46
CA SER A 567 -46.35 -18.63 24.79
C SER A 567 -44.98 -19.23 24.56
N SER A 568 -44.13 -18.48 23.88
CA SER A 568 -42.70 -18.73 23.74
C SER A 568 -41.92 -17.55 24.29
N GLN A 569 -40.68 -17.78 24.68
CA GLN A 569 -39.78 -16.69 25.08
C GLN A 569 -39.48 -15.79 23.87
N ALA A 570 -39.25 -14.50 24.12
CA ALA A 570 -38.92 -13.54 23.07
C ALA A 570 -37.64 -13.95 22.33
N GLY A 571 -37.68 -13.97 21.00
CA GLY A 571 -36.55 -14.37 20.15
C GLY A 571 -36.38 -15.89 19.94
N ALA A 572 -37.24 -16.73 20.52
CA ALA A 572 -37.22 -18.16 20.27
C ALA A 572 -37.77 -18.51 18.86
N TYR A 573 -37.00 -19.28 18.09
CA TYR A 573 -37.43 -19.79 16.79
C TYR A 573 -38.24 -21.08 16.94
N LEU A 574 -39.53 -21.03 16.65
CA LEU A 574 -40.38 -22.22 16.58
C LEU A 574 -40.49 -22.68 15.13
N PRO A 575 -40.02 -23.89 14.76
CA PRO A 575 -40.28 -24.45 13.44
C PRO A 575 -41.80 -24.70 13.26
N VAL A 576 -42.22 -25.05 12.05
CA VAL A 576 -43.62 -25.41 11.75
C VAL A 576 -44.13 -26.41 12.79
N SER A 577 -45.10 -25.97 13.59
CA SER A 577 -45.60 -26.68 14.76
C SER A 577 -47.11 -26.86 14.62
N TYR A 578 -47.62 -28.01 15.06
CA TYR A 578 -49.04 -28.35 14.99
C TYR A 578 -49.66 -28.34 16.39
N VAL A 579 -50.81 -27.68 16.53
CA VAL A 579 -51.65 -27.79 17.73
C VAL A 579 -52.84 -28.67 17.38
N VAL A 580 -52.98 -29.80 18.07
CA VAL A 580 -54.09 -30.73 17.87
C VAL A 580 -55.11 -30.53 18.99
N LEU A 581 -56.35 -30.22 18.61
CA LEU A 581 -57.47 -30.08 19.55
C LEU A 581 -58.42 -31.27 19.38
N HIS A 582 -58.58 -32.05 20.45
CA HIS A 582 -59.60 -33.09 20.50
C HIS A 582 -60.89 -32.52 21.10
N TRP A 583 -61.98 -32.50 20.34
CA TRP A 583 -63.25 -31.91 20.76
C TRP A 583 -64.39 -32.95 20.79
N PRO A 584 -65.14 -33.07 21.90
CA PRO A 584 -66.24 -34.03 22.00
C PRO A 584 -67.50 -33.52 21.28
N LEU A 585 -67.75 -34.01 20.07
CA LEU A 585 -68.86 -33.56 19.23
C LEU A 585 -70.17 -34.32 19.49
N GLU A 586 -70.15 -35.65 19.41
CA GLU A 586 -71.33 -36.51 19.51
C GLU A 586 -71.16 -37.59 20.58
N THR A 587 -72.27 -38.06 21.13
CA THR A 587 -72.31 -39.33 21.86
C THR A 587 -72.09 -40.49 20.89
N ARG A 588 -71.88 -41.69 21.43
CA ARG A 588 -71.89 -42.90 20.60
C ARG A 588 -73.27 -43.09 19.93
N PRO A 589 -73.36 -43.41 18.62
CA PRO A 589 -74.63 -43.69 17.94
C PRO A 589 -75.29 -44.95 18.50
N GLU A 590 -76.63 -44.97 18.57
CA GLU A 590 -77.37 -46.20 18.89
C GLU A 590 -77.46 -47.11 17.65
N PRO A 591 -77.70 -48.44 17.81
CA PRO A 591 -77.75 -49.37 16.69
C PRO A 591 -78.81 -48.97 15.65
N GLY A 592 -78.38 -48.67 14.43
CA GLY A 592 -79.23 -48.21 13.33
C GLY A 592 -79.16 -46.70 13.06
N GLU A 593 -78.49 -45.94 13.93
CA GLU A 593 -78.20 -44.51 13.70
C GLU A 593 -76.83 -44.33 13.05
N GLN A 594 -76.73 -43.44 12.06
CA GLN A 594 -75.45 -43.07 11.44
C GLN A 594 -74.64 -42.10 12.31
N HIS A 595 -75.29 -41.35 13.19
CA HIS A 595 -74.70 -40.31 14.05
C HIS A 595 -75.28 -40.40 15.45
N GLY A 596 -74.49 -40.01 16.46
CA GLY A 596 -74.96 -39.93 17.84
C GLY A 596 -75.66 -38.61 18.13
N LYS A 597 -76.03 -38.40 19.40
CA LYS A 597 -76.60 -37.13 19.84
C LYS A 597 -75.48 -36.11 19.98
N TYR A 598 -75.63 -34.93 19.37
CA TYR A 598 -74.68 -33.83 19.53
C TYR A 598 -74.57 -33.42 21.00
N LEU A 599 -73.36 -33.47 21.52
CA LEU A 599 -72.98 -33.12 22.89
C LEU A 599 -72.58 -31.65 22.98
N THR A 600 -71.91 -31.16 21.93
CA THR A 600 -71.60 -29.74 21.69
C THR A 600 -71.80 -29.42 20.21
N TYR A 601 -72.02 -28.14 19.87
CA TYR A 601 -72.28 -27.72 18.50
C TYR A 601 -71.41 -26.52 18.12
N TRP A 602 -70.61 -26.64 17.06
CA TRP A 602 -69.75 -25.57 16.58
C TRP A 602 -70.53 -24.64 15.65
N GLN A 603 -70.74 -23.39 16.09
CA GLN A 603 -71.42 -22.37 15.28
C GLN A 603 -70.46 -21.55 14.42
N THR A 604 -69.26 -21.29 14.93
CA THR A 604 -68.26 -20.44 14.29
C THR A 604 -66.90 -21.14 14.25
N LEU A 605 -66.08 -20.73 13.29
CA LEU A 605 -64.70 -21.20 13.20
C LEU A 605 -63.94 -20.81 14.48
N PRO A 606 -63.14 -21.72 15.06
CA PRO A 606 -62.16 -21.32 16.05
C PRO A 606 -61.20 -20.34 15.39
N TYR A 607 -60.92 -19.23 16.05
CA TYR A 607 -59.93 -18.27 15.61
C TYR A 607 -58.81 -18.22 16.65
N ILE A 608 -57.57 -18.10 16.17
CA ILE A 608 -56.39 -18.02 17.03
C ILE A 608 -55.96 -16.57 17.10
N ALA A 609 -55.97 -16.01 18.31
CA ALA A 609 -55.53 -14.64 18.55
C ALA A 609 -54.04 -14.64 18.92
N VAL A 610 -53.17 -14.27 17.99
CA VAL A 610 -51.74 -14.06 18.29
C VAL A 610 -51.58 -12.75 19.06
N ARG A 611 -51.13 -12.81 20.31
CA ARG A 611 -50.76 -11.63 21.12
C ARG A 611 -49.26 -11.60 21.35
N GLY A 612 -48.55 -10.74 20.63
CA GLY A 612 -47.11 -10.55 20.76
C GLY A 612 -46.61 -9.33 19.97
N SER A 613 -45.57 -8.67 20.48
CA SER A 613 -44.97 -7.48 19.88
C SER A 613 -44.38 -7.80 18.50
N LYS A 614 -44.89 -7.17 17.44
CA LYS A 614 -44.17 -7.08 16.17
C LYS A 614 -42.89 -6.28 16.43
N SER A 615 -41.73 -6.94 16.45
CA SER A 615 -40.48 -6.21 16.26
C SER A 615 -40.49 -5.65 14.84
N ASN A 616 -40.07 -4.39 14.68
CA ASN A 616 -40.23 -3.61 13.46
C ASN A 616 -39.42 -4.10 12.23
N ASN A 617 -38.90 -5.33 12.22
CA ASN A 617 -38.06 -5.82 11.12
C ASN A 617 -38.15 -7.33 10.81
N ALA A 618 -39.18 -8.04 11.26
CA ALA A 618 -39.43 -9.42 10.84
C ALA A 618 -40.81 -9.54 10.18
N THR A 619 -40.82 -9.73 8.86
CA THR A 619 -41.99 -10.10 8.03
C THR A 619 -42.43 -11.55 8.21
N ALA A 620 -42.14 -12.17 9.35
CA ALA A 620 -42.70 -13.47 9.68
C ALA A 620 -44.13 -13.27 10.20
N ALA A 621 -45.09 -13.14 9.27
CA ALA A 621 -46.48 -13.38 9.59
C ALA A 621 -46.57 -14.83 10.10
N THR A 622 -46.77 -15.00 11.41
CA THR A 622 -47.14 -16.32 11.95
C THR A 622 -48.55 -16.61 11.44
N GLU A 623 -48.64 -17.17 10.25
CA GLU A 623 -49.92 -17.57 9.66
C GLU A 623 -50.35 -18.86 10.35
N VAL A 624 -51.42 -18.78 11.14
CA VAL A 624 -51.99 -19.93 11.81
C VAL A 624 -53.24 -20.32 11.04
N THR A 625 -53.16 -21.43 10.32
CA THR A 625 -54.28 -21.98 9.53
C THR A 625 -54.90 -23.16 10.25
N CYS A 626 -56.23 -23.22 10.24
CA CYS A 626 -56.95 -24.43 10.61
C CYS A 626 -57.04 -25.34 9.38
N ASP A 627 -56.95 -26.66 9.57
CA ASP A 627 -57.21 -27.62 8.51
C ASP A 627 -58.68 -27.52 8.09
N ALA A 628 -58.92 -26.99 6.88
CA ALA A 628 -60.26 -26.72 6.38
C ALA A 628 -61.09 -27.98 6.18
N ASP A 629 -60.46 -29.11 5.82
CA ASP A 629 -61.14 -30.38 5.54
C ASP A 629 -61.66 -31.00 6.84
N GLN A 630 -60.87 -30.91 7.92
CA GLN A 630 -61.29 -31.38 9.25
C GLN A 630 -62.42 -30.53 9.84
N VAL A 631 -62.43 -29.23 9.56
CA VAL A 631 -63.44 -28.32 10.14
C VAL A 631 -64.75 -28.34 9.35
N ALA A 632 -64.71 -28.59 8.04
CA ALA A 632 -65.91 -28.63 7.19
C ALA A 632 -66.94 -29.68 7.62
N GLY A 633 -66.50 -30.81 8.20
CA GLY A 633 -67.40 -31.87 8.68
C GLY A 633 -68.07 -31.59 10.03
N VAL A 634 -67.60 -30.59 10.78
CA VAL A 634 -68.00 -30.32 12.18
C VAL A 634 -68.65 -28.95 12.36
N LEU A 635 -68.31 -27.99 11.48
CA LEU A 635 -68.80 -26.62 11.57
C LEU A 635 -70.24 -26.48 11.05
N ASN A 636 -71.14 -26.11 11.94
CA ASN A 636 -72.51 -25.72 11.67
C ASN A 636 -73.24 -26.61 10.62
N PRO A 637 -73.20 -27.95 10.73
CA PRO A 637 -73.75 -28.85 9.70
C PRO A 637 -75.26 -28.67 9.48
N LEU A 638 -75.99 -28.16 10.48
CA LEU A 638 -77.43 -27.89 10.41
C LEU A 638 -77.76 -26.48 9.88
N GLN A 639 -76.75 -25.70 9.45
CA GLN A 639 -76.88 -24.35 8.91
C GLN A 639 -77.70 -23.40 9.79
N LEU A 640 -77.55 -23.51 11.11
CA LEU A 640 -78.22 -22.63 12.07
C LEU A 640 -77.68 -21.20 11.91
N LYS A 641 -78.58 -20.21 11.84
CA LYS A 641 -78.19 -18.79 11.76
C LYS A 641 -77.67 -18.33 13.14
N PRO A 642 -76.52 -17.63 13.22
CA PRO A 642 -76.04 -17.06 14.47
C PRO A 642 -77.04 -16.05 15.04
N ASP A 643 -77.21 -16.02 16.36
CA ASP A 643 -77.95 -14.95 17.02
C ASP A 643 -77.26 -13.60 16.74
N SER A 644 -78.07 -12.55 16.48
CA SER A 644 -77.62 -11.22 16.02
C SER A 644 -76.68 -10.47 17.00
N VAL A 645 -76.37 -11.05 18.16
CA VAL A 645 -75.44 -10.50 19.16
C VAL A 645 -73.97 -10.87 18.84
N ASP A 646 -73.72 -11.92 18.07
CA ASP A 646 -72.35 -12.36 17.69
C ASP A 646 -71.94 -11.95 16.25
N ALA A 647 -72.75 -11.14 15.57
CA ALA A 647 -72.45 -10.61 14.23
C ALA A 647 -71.14 -9.78 14.18
N PHE A 648 -70.65 -9.30 15.32
CA PHE A 648 -69.37 -8.59 15.43
C PHE A 648 -68.14 -9.51 15.35
N ALA A 649 -68.27 -10.82 15.63
CA ALA A 649 -67.17 -11.78 15.49
C ALA A 649 -67.07 -12.38 14.08
N ALA A 650 -68.21 -12.53 13.37
CA ALA A 650 -68.24 -13.05 12.01
C ALA A 650 -67.69 -12.05 10.95
N ALA A 651 -67.79 -10.75 11.21
CA ALA A 651 -67.28 -9.72 10.30
C ALA A 651 -65.74 -9.75 10.18
N GLY A 652 -65.01 -10.13 11.25
CA GLY A 652 -63.54 -10.22 11.23
C GLY A 652 -62.98 -11.48 10.56
N ALA A 653 -63.80 -12.52 10.36
CA ALA A 653 -63.39 -13.75 9.67
C ALA A 653 -63.67 -13.69 8.16
N ALA A 654 -64.65 -12.89 7.73
CA ALA A 654 -64.94 -12.68 6.31
C ALA A 654 -63.87 -11.81 5.60
N GLU A 655 -63.15 -10.96 6.33
CA GLU A 655 -62.00 -10.20 5.80
C GLU A 655 -60.73 -11.04 5.61
N ALA A 656 -60.66 -12.26 6.15
CA ALA A 656 -59.53 -13.18 5.95
C ALA A 656 -59.71 -14.13 4.74
N ALA A 657 -60.93 -14.24 4.19
CA ALA A 657 -61.24 -15.14 3.08
C ALA A 657 -61.37 -14.44 1.71
N THR A 658 -61.24 -13.11 1.65
CA THR A 658 -61.21 -12.35 0.38
C THR A 658 -60.03 -11.39 0.35
N ALA A 659 -58.82 -11.91 0.25
CA ALA A 659 -57.64 -11.14 -0.11
C ALA A 659 -56.96 -11.80 -1.32
N SER A 660 -57.41 -11.40 -2.52
CA SER A 660 -56.59 -11.51 -3.73
C SER A 660 -55.98 -10.12 -4.03
N PRO A 661 -54.79 -10.05 -4.61
CA PRO A 661 -53.85 -8.96 -4.42
C PRO A 661 -54.17 -7.75 -5.30
N ARG A 662 -54.17 -6.54 -4.71
CA ARG A 662 -54.17 -5.28 -5.47
C ARG A 662 -53.04 -4.35 -5.02
N THR A 663 -51.90 -4.60 -5.65
CA THR A 663 -51.03 -3.65 -6.37
C THR A 663 -51.12 -2.15 -6.00
N ALA A 664 -50.04 -1.62 -5.44
CA ALA A 664 -49.49 -0.31 -5.81
C ALA A 664 -48.20 -0.54 -6.62
N GLY A 665 -48.21 -0.12 -7.88
CA GLY A 665 -47.03 -0.12 -8.77
C GLY A 665 -46.10 1.07 -8.50
N SER A 666 -45.02 1.31 -9.23
CA SER A 666 -44.33 0.56 -10.28
C SER A 666 -43.05 1.33 -10.58
N ALA A 667 -41.91 0.66 -10.72
CA ALA A 667 -40.91 1.03 -11.72
C ALA A 667 -40.45 -0.27 -12.38
N ALA A 668 -40.64 -0.33 -13.69
CA ALA A 668 -40.73 -1.54 -14.49
C ALA A 668 -39.38 -2.06 -14.97
N THR A 669 -39.31 -3.36 -15.25
CA THR A 669 -38.67 -3.84 -16.47
C THR A 669 -39.42 -5.08 -17.00
N ARG A 670 -39.81 -5.02 -18.27
CA ARG A 670 -40.57 -6.03 -19.05
C ARG A 670 -39.76 -7.31 -19.27
N ILE A 671 -40.45 -8.46 -19.40
CA ILE A 671 -40.44 -9.39 -20.56
C ILE A 671 -41.68 -10.31 -20.49
N VAL A 672 -42.14 -10.75 -21.67
CA VAL A 672 -43.45 -11.25 -22.12
C VAL A 672 -43.77 -12.72 -21.68
N PRO A 673 -45.06 -13.09 -21.48
CA PRO A 673 -45.48 -14.45 -21.10
C PRO A 673 -45.74 -15.39 -22.30
N VAL A 674 -45.44 -16.68 -22.13
CA VAL A 674 -45.93 -17.77 -22.98
C VAL A 674 -46.92 -18.61 -22.19
N SER A 675 -48.11 -18.74 -22.78
CA SER A 675 -49.27 -19.51 -22.31
C SER A 675 -49.03 -21.01 -22.44
N LEU A 676 -49.43 -21.80 -21.45
CA LEU A 676 -49.80 -23.20 -21.66
C LEU A 676 -51.13 -23.51 -21.00
N ALA A 677 -52.06 -23.94 -21.85
CA ALA A 677 -53.38 -24.42 -21.52
C ALA A 677 -53.34 -25.92 -21.19
N THR A 678 -54.31 -26.29 -20.34
CA THR A 678 -54.99 -27.57 -20.14
C THR A 678 -54.84 -28.65 -21.23
N GLY A 679 -54.83 -29.92 -20.80
CA GLY A 679 -55.55 -30.99 -21.52
C GLY A 679 -54.88 -32.36 -21.60
N ILE A 680 -55.26 -33.25 -20.68
CA ILE A 680 -55.76 -34.64 -20.90
C ILE A 680 -55.31 -35.36 -22.20
N ALA A 681 -54.67 -36.53 -22.07
CA ALA A 681 -55.20 -37.84 -22.52
C ALA A 681 -54.13 -38.93 -22.61
N ALA A 682 -54.58 -40.14 -22.31
CA ALA A 682 -53.84 -41.40 -22.28
C ALA A 682 -53.48 -41.97 -23.67
N SER A 683 -52.46 -42.82 -23.70
CA SER A 683 -52.56 -44.27 -24.00
C SER A 683 -51.46 -44.83 -24.92
N ALA A 684 -51.07 -46.05 -24.54
CA ALA A 684 -50.62 -47.17 -25.36
C ALA A 684 -49.23 -47.16 -26.01
N GLY A 685 -48.46 -48.21 -25.67
CA GLY A 685 -47.91 -49.07 -26.73
C GLY A 685 -46.44 -49.45 -26.65
N GLN A 686 -46.20 -50.62 -26.04
CA GLN A 686 -45.27 -51.67 -26.48
C GLN A 686 -43.73 -51.49 -26.36
N THR A 687 -43.20 -52.41 -25.56
CA THR A 687 -41.86 -53.02 -25.46
C THR A 687 -41.38 -53.71 -26.78
N PRO A 688 -40.20 -54.39 -26.90
CA PRO A 688 -39.16 -54.79 -25.90
C PRO A 688 -37.68 -54.52 -26.31
N GLY A 689 -36.73 -54.34 -25.38
CA GLY A 689 -35.85 -55.39 -24.80
C GLY A 689 -34.38 -55.20 -25.27
N PRO A 690 -33.35 -55.94 -24.76
CA PRO A 690 -33.29 -56.82 -23.60
C PRO A 690 -32.04 -56.64 -22.68
N LEU A 691 -32.12 -57.23 -21.46
CA LEU A 691 -31.13 -58.06 -20.70
C LEU A 691 -29.68 -57.53 -20.51
N THR A 692 -29.04 -57.58 -19.33
CA THR A 692 -28.81 -58.74 -18.41
C THR A 692 -28.24 -58.29 -17.04
N ASP A 693 -28.58 -59.05 -15.99
CA ASP A 693 -27.76 -59.56 -14.85
C ASP A 693 -26.84 -58.63 -14.03
N GLU A 694 -26.62 -58.79 -12.72
CA GLU A 694 -26.89 -59.84 -11.72
C GLU A 694 -26.67 -59.17 -10.33
N GLY A 695 -27.50 -59.44 -9.30
CA GLY A 695 -27.10 -60.18 -8.08
C GLY A 695 -26.35 -59.32 -7.03
N GLN A 696 -26.99 -58.78 -5.97
CA GLN A 696 -27.26 -59.38 -4.64
C GLN A 696 -25.99 -59.77 -3.82
N PRO A 697 -26.07 -59.95 -2.47
CA PRO A 697 -26.67 -59.09 -1.43
C PRO A 697 -25.80 -59.02 -0.13
N ASP A 698 -26.02 -58.01 0.71
CA ASP A 698 -26.34 -58.11 2.16
C ASP A 698 -26.47 -56.69 2.75
#